data_AF-A0A3M2RN56-F1
#
_entry.id   AF-A0A3M2RN56-F1
#
_cell.length_a   1.000
_cell.length_b   1.000
_cell.length_c   1.000
_cell.angle_alpha   90.00
_cell.angle_beta   90.00
_cell.angle_gamma   90.00
#
_symmetry.space_group_name_H-M   'P 1'
#
loop_
_entity.id
_entity.type
_entity.pdbx_description
1 polymer ?
#
loop_
_entity_poly.entity_id
_entity_poly.type
_entity_poly.pdbx_seq_one_letter_code
_entity_poly.pdbx_strand_id
1 'polypeptide(L)'
;MAGRPLLFELRCRNETICRSCRLAIRHRPTQQPWISAAAYSSKATAQRPANDAVARKPSRFELRQYLDRIKALRNPKKDTDEKFTVRFFEQEDNKRTELPSEEAFGASLHEVDTSGLKDALIEIKNEMGGQDEKAAFQEVVDQLGQDWDKMKTADDLERIIAKLNAYTAAIDEEIDRTGADLPKEILEELDLELPGLPEMGTLGSRIALPQVPEKPWTINQRKKVARLNTVLARTARDMRRGTKLTTKTVQGMFKAYHAARLSLAHGWSQVPVDVWDLLWKVFSADESVNIHRLSHLALLSRDMSEAKVTLNPAQQLLTIEAVFVDGWETKAIENWKRCISSLGDDNAVTFQEFWELGVRMFCRVGDLDQAQRAVNKLIEKQKDARILMPLIRTWSELGTEEGQEKAWLAYRQLRELLGHDMKLTDYDQVISYFLTTNQTENALYAFVDMMSDGKIDLKKQKYMPSVVANKFFFGKWLKRLIGAGDLSGAESVVEFMRKRGIEASPIQLNGLIGAWQRSGGTEDLYKADQMAWGMIDSRIDFVKARGNGGSSKDKAVEAAGMNPFPRATLETFSLLAENYRLRDLHKHLLMLWEAFREAEMKADSFVINQLLESYIQAGQSKEALELYNTLVTEKGVEPDPYTFSALWKTLAINRLHMPSAGAIPGMVSSTRDLFAETAKFRHVFATDGGMDGQLARKILHTFRRVGDRAGLVVALAALRDVFNFLPPETLVLEMIMGTTKLAWDTPTHRRRLVHAKRNLDRAMLDWAEGDESRLEGERRGEALFEYLQKQYWPEENDQGKVFREAAKEMGVYDVMKKGKGKG
;
A
#
# COMPACT_ATOMS: atom_id res chain seq x y z
N MET A 1 55.01 9.25 -40.78
CA MET A 1 53.76 9.94 -41.16
C MET A 1 53.03 8.99 -42.09
N ALA A 2 51.93 8.31 -41.77
CA ALA A 2 50.73 8.66 -41.00
C ALA A 2 49.73 9.51 -41.81
N GLY A 3 48.82 8.83 -42.52
CA GLY A 3 47.64 9.38 -43.18
C GLY A 3 46.47 8.42 -43.02
N ARG A 4 45.38 8.89 -42.37
CA ARG A 4 44.08 8.21 -42.20
C ARG A 4 43.30 8.19 -43.53
N PRO A 5 42.18 7.44 -43.71
CA PRO A 5 41.26 6.84 -42.72
C PRO A 5 41.12 5.30 -42.88
N LEU A 6 40.23 4.55 -42.21
CA LEU A 6 39.05 4.80 -41.36
C LEU A 6 39.15 4.07 -39.99
N LEU A 7 38.13 4.24 -39.14
CA LEU A 7 37.80 3.33 -38.03
C LEU A 7 36.33 2.91 -38.15
N PHE A 8 36.09 1.67 -38.57
CA PHE A 8 34.74 1.11 -38.72
C PHE A 8 34.66 -0.31 -38.14
N GLU A 9 34.94 -0.48 -36.84
CA GLU A 9 34.57 -1.73 -36.13
C GLU A 9 34.43 -1.57 -34.61
N LEU A 10 33.57 -0.64 -34.18
CA LEU A 10 32.93 -0.67 -32.86
C LEU A 10 31.41 -0.63 -33.04
N ARG A 11 30.85 -1.74 -33.56
CA ARG A 11 29.40 -1.92 -33.64
C ARG A 11 28.80 -1.99 -32.24
N CYS A 12 27.77 -1.19 -32.01
CA CYS A 12 27.01 -1.13 -30.78
C CYS A 12 26.51 -2.51 -30.33
N ARG A 13 26.67 -2.83 -29.04
CA ARG A 13 25.70 -3.64 -28.30
C ARG A 13 25.15 -2.80 -27.16
N ASN A 14 23.93 -2.30 -27.38
CA ASN A 14 23.15 -1.62 -26.35
C ASN A 14 22.67 -2.66 -25.33
N GLU A 15 23.41 -2.86 -24.25
CA GLU A 15 22.86 -3.41 -23.00
C GLU A 15 22.68 -2.26 -22.00
N THR A 16 21.56 -1.55 -22.11
CA THR A 16 21.18 -0.42 -21.24
C THR A 16 20.69 -0.84 -19.85
N ILE A 17 20.81 -2.14 -19.53
CA ILE A 17 20.37 -2.78 -18.29
C ILE A 17 21.53 -3.64 -17.80
N CYS A 18 22.01 -3.42 -16.57
CA CYS A 18 23.10 -4.22 -16.02
C CYS A 18 22.69 -5.69 -15.86
N ARG A 19 23.67 -6.60 -15.84
CA ARG A 19 23.45 -8.05 -15.83
C ARG A 19 22.63 -8.51 -14.61
N SER A 20 22.85 -7.88 -13.46
CA SER A 20 22.10 -8.05 -12.22
C SER A 20 20.62 -7.63 -12.35
N CYS A 21 20.30 -6.47 -12.95
CA CYS A 21 18.91 -6.10 -13.26
C CYS A 21 18.26 -7.04 -14.30
N ARG A 22 19.04 -7.58 -15.24
CA ARG A 22 18.57 -8.55 -16.25
C ARG A 22 18.30 -9.95 -15.65
N LEU A 23 19.01 -10.32 -14.58
CA LEU A 23 18.74 -11.53 -13.79
C LEU A 23 17.47 -11.36 -12.92
N ALA A 24 17.30 -10.21 -12.27
CA ALA A 24 16.10 -9.89 -11.49
C ALA A 24 14.79 -9.89 -12.33
N ILE A 25 14.88 -9.62 -13.63
CA ILE A 25 13.76 -9.70 -14.58
C ILE A 25 13.49 -11.14 -15.04
N ARG A 26 14.49 -12.03 -15.03
CA ARG A 26 14.39 -13.42 -15.53
C ARG A 26 14.08 -14.46 -14.47
N HIS A 27 14.41 -14.21 -13.20
CA HIS A 27 14.08 -15.10 -12.08
C HIS A 27 13.05 -14.47 -11.15
N ARG A 28 11.77 -14.78 -11.38
CA ARG A 28 10.73 -14.80 -10.36
C ARG A 28 10.19 -16.22 -10.09
N PRO A 29 11.02 -17.18 -9.63
CA PRO A 29 10.60 -18.06 -8.54
C PRO A 29 10.83 -17.34 -7.19
N THR A 30 10.22 -17.85 -6.13
CA THR A 30 10.22 -17.31 -4.77
C THR A 30 11.63 -17.24 -4.13
N GLN A 31 12.34 -16.13 -4.34
CA GLN A 31 13.49 -15.75 -3.51
C GLN A 31 13.01 -14.90 -2.34
N GLN A 32 13.18 -15.40 -1.11
CA GLN A 32 13.16 -14.53 0.08
C GLN A 32 14.35 -13.55 0.01
N PRO A 33 14.17 -12.29 0.44
CA PRO A 33 15.26 -11.33 0.53
C PRO A 33 16.28 -11.73 1.62
N TRP A 34 17.47 -11.12 1.56
CA TRP A 34 18.49 -11.29 2.60
C TRP A 34 18.00 -10.63 3.90
N ILE A 35 17.59 -11.43 4.88
CA ILE A 35 17.19 -10.91 6.20
C ILE A 35 18.46 -10.66 7.02
N SER A 36 18.88 -9.40 7.07
CA SER A 36 19.86 -8.90 8.04
C SER A 36 19.26 -8.89 9.45
N ALA A 37 20.00 -9.36 10.45
CA ALA A 37 19.54 -9.45 11.83
C ALA A 37 19.58 -8.09 12.57
N ALA A 38 18.61 -7.20 12.29
CA ALA A 38 18.47 -5.92 13.00
C ALA A 38 17.04 -5.33 13.00
N ALA A 39 16.02 -6.09 13.42
CA ALA A 39 14.70 -5.52 13.76
C ALA A 39 13.82 -6.46 14.62
N TYR A 40 13.89 -6.33 15.95
CA TYR A 40 12.80 -6.72 16.85
C TYR A 40 12.57 -5.59 17.87
N SER A 41 11.29 -5.31 18.17
CA SER A 41 10.78 -4.19 18.99
C SER A 41 10.97 -2.80 18.35
N SER A 42 9.95 -2.00 18.06
CA SER A 42 8.72 -1.77 18.84
C SER A 42 7.55 -1.27 17.97
N LYS A 43 6.32 -1.31 18.52
CA LYS A 43 5.08 -0.83 17.88
C LYS A 43 4.95 0.69 18.05
N ALA A 44 4.43 1.41 17.03
CA ALA A 44 3.31 2.36 17.19
C ALA A 44 2.88 3.04 15.87
N THR A 45 1.55 3.14 15.75
CA THR A 45 0.67 3.99 14.94
C THR A 45 1.21 5.34 14.45
N ALA A 46 0.87 5.71 13.21
CA ALA A 46 0.82 7.09 12.74
C ALA A 46 -0.33 7.29 11.72
N GLN A 47 -1.10 8.38 11.88
CA GLN A 47 -2.27 8.72 11.06
C GLN A 47 -1.86 9.49 9.78
N ARG A 48 -2.77 9.56 8.80
CA ARG A 48 -2.68 10.47 7.64
C ARG A 48 -3.40 11.80 7.95
N PRO A 49 -2.82 12.92 7.50
CA PRO A 49 -3.51 13.82 6.56
C PRO A 49 -2.71 13.91 5.25
N ALA A 50 -3.28 13.86 4.04
CA ALA A 50 -4.39 14.65 3.47
C ALA A 50 -3.98 16.08 3.10
N ASN A 51 -3.50 16.28 1.86
CA ASN A 51 -3.81 17.43 1.01
C ASN A 51 -3.31 17.20 -0.43
N ASP A 52 -4.19 16.72 -1.31
CA ASP A 52 -4.01 16.75 -2.77
C ASP A 52 -4.79 17.94 -3.35
N ALA A 53 -4.11 18.83 -4.07
CA ALA A 53 -4.75 19.87 -4.87
C ALA A 53 -4.89 19.40 -6.33
N VAL A 54 -6.07 18.92 -6.69
CA VAL A 54 -6.35 18.38 -8.05
C VAL A 54 -6.53 19.49 -9.08
N ALA A 55 -5.97 19.25 -10.27
CA ALA A 55 -6.05 20.12 -11.44
C ALA A 55 -7.49 20.43 -11.89
N ARG A 56 -7.76 21.70 -12.20
CA ARG A 56 -9.05 22.21 -12.70
C ARG A 56 -9.13 22.09 -14.23
N LYS A 57 -10.23 21.56 -14.78
CA LYS A 57 -10.49 21.59 -16.23
C LYS A 57 -11.03 22.97 -16.68
N PRO A 58 -10.71 23.45 -17.90
CA PRO A 58 -11.11 24.77 -18.37
C PRO A 58 -12.63 24.94 -18.54
N SER A 59 -13.09 26.16 -18.37
CA SER A 59 -14.49 26.57 -18.52
C SER A 59 -14.91 26.76 -19.98
N ARG A 60 -16.23 26.82 -20.21
CA ARG A 60 -16.84 26.99 -21.54
C ARG A 60 -16.57 28.37 -22.18
N PHE A 61 -16.16 29.36 -21.38
CA PHE A 61 -15.71 30.67 -21.85
C PHE A 61 -14.26 30.61 -22.36
N GLU A 62 -13.38 29.97 -21.59
CA GLU A 62 -11.99 29.72 -22.00
C GLU A 62 -11.93 28.83 -23.26
N LEU A 63 -12.77 27.80 -23.37
CA LEU A 63 -12.90 26.98 -24.59
C LEU A 63 -13.38 27.78 -25.82
N ARG A 64 -14.22 28.82 -25.63
CA ARG A 64 -14.57 29.75 -26.72
C ARG A 64 -13.40 30.65 -27.09
N GLN A 65 -12.70 31.24 -26.12
CA GLN A 65 -11.47 32.00 -26.37
C GLN A 65 -10.39 31.16 -27.07
N TYR A 66 -10.25 29.87 -26.74
CA TYR A 66 -9.34 28.97 -27.45
C TYR A 66 -9.78 28.71 -28.90
N LEU A 67 -11.08 28.49 -29.16
CA LEU A 67 -11.61 28.32 -30.52
C LEU A 67 -11.49 29.60 -31.36
N ASP A 68 -11.69 30.77 -30.77
CA ASP A 68 -11.54 32.05 -31.48
C ASP A 68 -10.06 32.44 -31.68
N ARG A 69 -9.16 32.08 -30.75
CA ARG A 69 -7.69 32.12 -30.98
C ARG A 69 -7.25 31.18 -32.12
N ILE A 70 -7.84 29.99 -32.23
CA ILE A 70 -7.56 29.05 -33.33
C ILE A 70 -8.07 29.60 -34.68
N LYS A 71 -9.20 30.33 -34.71
CA LYS A 71 -9.64 31.05 -35.92
C LYS A 71 -8.69 32.20 -36.28
N ALA A 72 -8.26 32.99 -35.29
CA ALA A 72 -7.34 34.11 -35.48
C ALA A 72 -5.96 33.68 -36.02
N LEU A 73 -5.51 32.46 -35.68
CA LEU A 73 -4.24 31.90 -36.15
C LEU A 73 -4.29 31.25 -37.54
N ARG A 74 -5.46 31.21 -38.22
CA ARG A 74 -5.62 30.44 -39.48
C ARG A 74 -5.55 31.25 -40.78
N ASN A 75 -5.60 32.59 -40.75
CA ASN A 75 -5.52 33.43 -41.96
C ASN A 75 -4.81 34.78 -41.69
N PRO A 76 -3.61 35.03 -42.26
CA PRO A 76 -2.92 36.32 -42.17
C PRO A 76 -2.99 37.17 -43.46
N LYS A 77 -3.09 38.50 -43.33
CA LYS A 77 -2.52 39.59 -44.20
C LYS A 77 -3.06 40.98 -43.77
N LYS A 78 -2.16 41.96 -43.48
CA LYS A 78 -1.77 43.15 -44.30
C LYS A 78 -2.91 44.18 -44.51
N ASP A 79 -2.73 45.50 -44.39
CA ASP A 79 -1.54 46.35 -44.15
C ASP A 79 -1.95 47.76 -43.61
N THR A 80 -0.96 48.61 -43.30
CA THR A 80 -0.98 50.10 -43.13
C THR A 80 -1.59 50.79 -41.87
N ASP A 81 -0.70 51.52 -41.18
CA ASP A 81 -0.78 52.82 -40.49
C ASP A 81 -2.02 53.27 -39.70
N GLU A 82 -1.86 53.31 -38.36
CA GLU A 82 -2.30 54.44 -37.53
C GLU A 82 -1.43 54.53 -36.25
N LYS A 83 -1.11 55.76 -35.79
CA LYS A 83 -0.21 56.00 -34.65
C LYS A 83 -0.94 55.75 -33.32
N PHE A 84 -0.54 54.72 -32.57
CA PHE A 84 -1.03 54.52 -31.20
C PHE A 84 -0.30 55.43 -30.21
N THR A 85 -1.04 56.33 -29.56
CA THR A 85 -0.58 57.07 -28.37
C THR A 85 -0.76 56.19 -27.13
N VAL A 86 0.35 55.78 -26.51
CA VAL A 86 0.34 55.03 -25.25
C VAL A 86 0.13 56.01 -24.08
N ARG A 87 -0.78 55.67 -23.17
CA ARG A 87 -1.03 56.40 -21.92
C ARG A 87 -0.49 55.59 -20.75
N PHE A 88 0.33 56.22 -19.92
CA PHE A 88 1.01 55.57 -18.81
C PHE A 88 0.19 55.73 -17.54
N PHE A 89 0.20 54.73 -16.67
CA PHE A 89 -0.56 54.75 -15.42
C PHE A 89 0.22 54.06 -14.33
N GLU A 90 0.12 54.61 -13.13
CA GLU A 90 0.66 54.04 -11.90
C GLU A 90 -0.48 53.53 -11.03
N GLN A 91 -0.22 52.47 -10.27
CA GLN A 91 -1.23 51.81 -9.44
C GLN A 91 -0.61 51.26 -8.15
N GLU A 92 -0.75 52.01 -7.07
CA GLU A 92 -0.58 51.53 -5.70
C GLU A 92 -1.92 50.99 -5.15
N ASP A 93 -1.87 50.24 -4.06
CA ASP A 93 -2.79 49.15 -3.66
C ASP A 93 -4.32 49.39 -3.64
N ASN A 94 -4.84 50.58 -3.94
CA ASN A 94 -6.23 50.72 -4.40
C ASN A 94 -6.59 51.97 -5.24
N LYS A 95 -5.61 52.67 -5.86
CA LYS A 95 -5.90 53.81 -6.76
C LYS A 95 -4.99 53.83 -7.98
N ARG A 96 -5.53 54.28 -9.11
CA ARG A 96 -4.83 54.38 -10.39
C ARG A 96 -4.80 55.82 -10.88
N THR A 97 -3.61 56.35 -11.15
CA THR A 97 -3.35 57.70 -11.64
C THR A 97 -2.76 57.64 -13.05
N GLU A 98 -3.13 58.59 -13.92
CA GLU A 98 -2.57 58.70 -15.29
C GLU A 98 -1.33 59.57 -15.26
N LEU A 99 -0.19 59.04 -15.70
CA LEU A 99 1.08 59.75 -15.78
C LEU A 99 1.20 60.44 -17.16
N PRO A 100 1.71 61.69 -17.21
CA PRO A 100 1.61 62.53 -18.41
C PRO A 100 2.58 62.15 -19.54
N SER A 101 3.66 61.40 -19.27
CA SER A 101 4.66 61.01 -20.28
C SER A 101 5.36 59.69 -19.93
N GLU A 102 6.02 59.09 -20.94
CA GLU A 102 6.86 57.89 -20.81
C GLU A 102 8.05 58.13 -19.87
N GLU A 103 8.61 59.34 -19.88
CA GLU A 103 9.71 59.77 -19.01
C GLU A 103 9.28 59.83 -17.53
N ALA A 104 8.03 60.24 -17.25
CA ALA A 104 7.50 60.22 -15.89
C ALA A 104 7.29 58.80 -15.35
N PHE A 105 6.90 57.85 -16.21
CA PHE A 105 6.82 56.43 -15.86
C PHE A 105 8.21 55.79 -15.66
N GLY A 106 9.21 56.20 -16.45
CA GLY A 106 10.60 55.81 -16.23
C GLY A 106 11.18 56.31 -14.91
N ALA A 107 10.75 57.49 -14.44
CA ALA A 107 11.20 58.06 -13.18
C ALA A 107 10.64 57.33 -11.94
N SER A 108 9.33 56.98 -11.91
CA SER A 108 8.75 56.32 -10.73
C SER A 108 9.24 54.87 -10.55
N LEU A 109 9.63 54.19 -11.64
CA LEU A 109 10.34 52.91 -11.61
C LEU A 109 11.70 52.93 -10.87
N HIS A 110 12.23 54.11 -10.56
CA HIS A 110 13.52 54.30 -9.87
C HIS A 110 13.40 54.94 -8.48
N GLU A 111 12.22 55.39 -8.05
CA GLU A 111 12.00 55.89 -6.68
C GLU A 111 11.70 54.69 -5.77
N VAL A 112 12.58 54.43 -4.79
CA VAL A 112 12.42 53.31 -3.85
C VAL A 112 11.58 53.77 -2.67
N ASP A 113 10.40 53.18 -2.47
CA ASP A 113 9.60 53.44 -1.28
C ASP A 113 10.34 52.94 -0.02
N THR A 114 10.67 53.90 0.86
CA THR A 114 11.40 53.66 2.11
C THR A 114 10.47 53.63 3.33
N SER A 115 9.17 53.87 3.17
CA SER A 115 8.20 53.94 4.26
C SER A 115 8.12 52.63 5.06
N GLY A 116 7.90 51.50 4.37
CA GLY A 116 7.82 50.17 5.01
C GLY A 116 9.11 49.70 5.70
N LEU A 117 10.26 50.29 5.34
CA LEU A 117 11.55 49.98 5.97
C LEU A 117 11.71 50.75 7.30
N LYS A 118 11.15 51.96 7.39
CA LYS A 118 11.05 52.75 8.63
C LYS A 118 10.11 52.08 9.64
N ASP A 119 8.98 51.56 9.17
CA ASP A 119 8.02 50.81 10.00
C ASP A 119 8.63 49.51 10.56
N ALA A 120 9.36 48.74 9.74
CA ALA A 120 10.05 47.51 10.18
C ALA A 120 11.12 47.78 11.26
N LEU A 121 11.86 48.89 11.16
CA LEU A 121 12.84 49.29 12.19
C LEU A 121 12.17 49.71 13.51
N ILE A 122 10.98 50.32 13.43
CA ILE A 122 10.16 50.67 14.60
C ILE A 122 9.58 49.39 15.26
N GLU A 123 9.16 48.39 14.47
CA GLU A 123 8.78 47.07 14.99
C GLU A 123 9.95 46.41 15.75
N ILE A 124 11.14 46.32 15.15
CA ILE A 124 12.34 45.73 15.78
C ILE A 124 12.69 46.46 17.09
N LYS A 125 12.63 47.80 17.11
CA LYS A 125 12.82 48.60 18.34
C LYS A 125 11.80 48.26 19.43
N ASN A 126 10.55 48.00 19.04
CA ASN A 126 9.49 47.67 19.98
C ASN A 126 9.63 46.25 20.54
N GLU A 127 10.09 45.30 19.73
CA GLU A 127 10.29 43.88 20.10
C GLU A 127 11.47 43.62 21.06
N MET A 128 12.50 44.47 21.09
CA MET A 128 13.62 44.31 22.03
C MET A 128 13.18 44.45 23.51
N GLY A 129 13.94 43.86 24.43
CA GLY A 129 13.55 43.73 25.84
C GLY A 129 14.07 44.85 26.74
N GLY A 130 15.36 45.20 26.62
CA GLY A 130 16.04 46.15 27.53
C GLY A 130 15.77 47.62 27.21
N GLN A 131 15.69 48.47 28.24
CA GLN A 131 15.69 49.93 28.03
C GLN A 131 17.05 50.43 27.53
N ASP A 132 18.16 49.86 28.01
CA ASP A 132 19.51 50.24 27.60
C ASP A 132 19.80 49.80 26.15
N GLU A 133 19.33 48.61 25.75
CA GLU A 133 19.37 48.13 24.36
C GLU A 133 18.56 49.05 23.42
N LYS A 134 17.37 49.49 23.86
CA LYS A 134 16.56 50.45 23.10
C LYS A 134 17.19 51.84 23.05
N ALA A 135 17.93 52.25 24.06
CA ALA A 135 18.67 53.51 24.07
C ALA A 135 19.87 53.45 23.10
N ALA A 136 20.69 52.40 23.17
CA ALA A 136 21.82 52.18 22.26
C ALA A 136 21.35 52.04 20.79
N PHE A 137 20.28 51.29 20.54
CA PHE A 137 19.68 51.19 19.22
C PHE A 137 19.11 52.54 18.74
N GLN A 138 18.49 53.32 19.63
CA GLN A 138 18.01 54.66 19.28
C GLN A 138 19.18 55.60 18.93
N GLU A 139 20.30 55.55 19.65
CA GLU A 139 21.47 56.38 19.37
C GLU A 139 22.10 56.05 17.99
N VAL A 140 22.18 54.76 17.64
CA VAL A 140 22.57 54.31 16.30
C VAL A 140 21.58 54.80 15.23
N VAL A 141 20.27 54.70 15.48
CA VAL A 141 19.22 55.20 14.57
C VAL A 141 19.26 56.71 14.43
N ASP A 142 19.53 57.47 15.50
CA ASP A 142 19.58 58.94 15.48
C ASP A 142 20.83 59.46 14.73
N GLN A 143 21.97 58.78 14.85
CA GLN A 143 23.16 59.06 14.04
C GLN A 143 22.95 58.78 12.54
N LEU A 144 22.17 57.74 12.21
CA LEU A 144 21.84 57.38 10.82
C LEU A 144 20.68 58.21 10.24
N GLY A 145 19.75 58.68 11.08
CA GLY A 145 18.49 59.30 10.68
C GLY A 145 18.62 60.61 9.89
N GLN A 146 19.68 61.39 10.13
CA GLN A 146 19.89 62.68 9.45
C GLN A 146 20.20 62.55 7.95
N ASP A 147 20.69 61.38 7.52
CA ASP A 147 20.88 61.03 6.11
C ASP A 147 19.68 60.25 5.55
N TRP A 148 18.99 59.46 6.39
CA TRP A 148 17.85 58.62 5.99
C TRP A 148 16.66 59.42 5.44
N ASP A 149 16.30 60.54 6.08
CA ASP A 149 15.17 61.38 5.64
C ASP A 149 15.45 62.19 4.35
N LYS A 150 16.64 62.06 3.75
CA LYS A 150 17.01 62.67 2.45
C LYS A 150 17.11 61.67 1.30
N MET A 151 16.87 60.39 1.57
CA MET A 151 17.12 59.28 0.64
C MET A 151 16.16 59.28 -0.56
N LYS A 152 16.71 59.25 -1.78
CA LYS A 152 15.92 59.13 -3.02
C LYS A 152 16.50 58.20 -4.09
N THR A 153 17.77 57.81 -4.02
CA THR A 153 18.40 56.96 -5.04
C THR A 153 19.18 55.77 -4.47
N ALA A 154 19.32 54.71 -5.28
CA ALA A 154 20.03 53.48 -4.89
C ALA A 154 21.50 53.71 -4.49
N ASP A 155 22.17 54.69 -5.09
CA ASP A 155 23.54 55.12 -4.73
C ASP A 155 23.65 55.66 -3.28
N ASP A 156 22.54 56.09 -2.67
CA ASP A 156 22.50 56.52 -1.27
C ASP A 156 22.35 55.32 -0.33
N LEU A 157 21.64 54.26 -0.78
CA LEU A 157 21.52 52.98 -0.06
C LEU A 157 22.88 52.31 0.10
N GLU A 158 23.67 52.20 -0.97
CA GLU A 158 25.02 51.64 -0.89
C GLU A 158 25.93 52.48 0.02
N ARG A 159 25.76 53.80 0.04
CA ARG A 159 26.53 54.71 0.90
C ARG A 159 26.21 54.55 2.38
N ILE A 160 24.94 54.30 2.72
CA ILE A 160 24.50 54.00 4.10
C ILE A 160 24.98 52.59 4.51
N ILE A 161 24.89 51.59 3.63
CA ILE A 161 25.43 50.25 3.89
C ILE A 161 26.95 50.29 4.12
N ALA A 162 27.69 51.10 3.36
CA ALA A 162 29.12 51.29 3.56
C ALA A 162 29.44 51.96 4.93
N LYS A 163 28.65 52.97 5.34
CA LYS A 163 28.78 53.58 6.68
C LYS A 163 28.46 52.59 7.80
N LEU A 164 27.39 51.81 7.66
CA LEU A 164 27.02 50.75 8.61
C LEU A 164 28.15 49.76 8.79
N ASN A 165 28.67 49.18 7.70
CA ASN A 165 29.79 48.23 7.75
C ASN A 165 31.06 48.83 8.37
N ALA A 166 31.34 50.12 8.16
CA ALA A 166 32.46 50.81 8.78
C ALA A 166 32.26 51.04 10.30
N TYR A 167 31.01 51.29 10.72
CA TYR A 167 30.65 51.41 12.14
C TYR A 167 30.72 50.06 12.86
N THR A 168 30.22 48.97 12.25
CA THR A 168 30.39 47.61 12.80
C THR A 168 31.86 47.27 12.94
N ALA A 169 32.67 47.52 11.90
CA ALA A 169 34.11 47.24 11.95
C ALA A 169 34.86 48.04 13.04
N ALA A 170 34.41 49.27 13.34
CA ALA A 170 34.98 50.06 14.44
C ALA A 170 34.59 49.52 15.82
N ILE A 171 33.35 49.01 15.97
CA ILE A 171 32.90 48.31 17.19
C ILE A 171 33.65 46.99 17.35
N ASP A 172 33.80 46.20 16.28
CA ASP A 172 34.56 44.95 16.30
C ASP A 172 36.02 45.22 16.72
N GLU A 173 36.66 46.28 16.20
CA GLU A 173 38.02 46.68 16.60
C GLU A 173 38.10 47.20 18.06
N GLU A 174 37.00 47.66 18.66
CA GLU A 174 36.92 48.06 20.07
C GLU A 174 36.64 46.86 21.01
N ILE A 175 35.84 45.90 20.55
CA ILE A 175 35.62 44.60 21.20
C ILE A 175 36.91 43.76 21.19
N ASP A 176 37.63 43.71 20.06
CA ASP A 176 38.92 43.02 19.96
C ASP A 176 39.96 43.63 20.93
N ARG A 177 39.99 44.97 21.05
CA ARG A 177 40.89 45.68 21.98
C ARG A 177 40.55 45.43 23.45
N THR A 178 39.27 45.30 23.81
CA THR A 178 38.83 45.06 25.20
C THR A 178 38.80 43.59 25.59
N GLY A 179 38.54 42.68 24.64
CA GLY A 179 38.61 41.22 24.81
C GLY A 179 40.03 40.67 24.96
N ALA A 180 41.04 41.38 24.45
CA ALA A 180 42.45 41.01 24.61
C ALA A 180 42.95 40.99 26.07
N ASP A 181 42.28 41.72 26.97
CA ASP A 181 42.63 41.80 28.39
C ASP A 181 41.87 40.78 29.29
N LEU A 182 40.97 39.95 28.73
CA LEU A 182 40.21 38.96 29.51
C LEU A 182 40.97 37.63 29.75
N PRO A 183 40.87 37.03 30.95
CA PRO A 183 41.34 35.67 31.22
C PRO A 183 40.63 34.62 30.38
N LYS A 184 41.38 33.64 29.86
CA LYS A 184 40.89 32.58 28.95
C LYS A 184 39.72 31.76 29.51
N GLU A 185 39.68 31.55 30.82
CA GLU A 185 38.65 30.76 31.49
C GLU A 185 37.24 31.38 31.35
N ILE A 186 37.15 32.71 31.25
CA ILE A 186 35.87 33.44 31.09
C ILE A 186 35.42 33.42 29.61
N LEU A 187 36.37 33.38 28.67
CA LEU A 187 36.08 33.27 27.24
C LEU A 187 35.50 31.87 26.89
N GLU A 188 36.00 30.81 27.52
CA GLU A 188 35.51 29.45 27.32
C GLU A 188 34.08 29.22 27.90
N GLU A 189 33.67 29.96 28.95
CA GLU A 189 32.27 29.92 29.44
C GLU A 189 31.30 30.67 28.50
N LEU A 190 31.72 31.80 27.90
CA LEU A 190 30.87 32.58 26.99
C LEU A 190 30.53 31.85 25.69
N ASP A 191 31.46 31.10 25.10
CA ASP A 191 31.22 30.27 23.90
C ASP A 191 30.22 29.12 24.16
N LEU A 192 30.07 28.67 25.42
CA LEU A 192 29.13 27.62 25.79
C LEU A 192 27.67 28.10 25.92
N GLU A 193 27.46 29.38 26.27
CA GLU A 193 26.11 29.92 26.49
C GLU A 193 25.44 30.52 25.23
N LEU A 194 26.21 30.96 24.23
CA LEU A 194 25.69 31.69 23.05
C LEU A 194 26.18 31.14 21.68
N PRO A 195 25.66 29.98 21.22
CA PRO A 195 26.09 29.37 19.96
C PRO A 195 25.57 30.14 18.72
N GLY A 196 26.39 31.06 18.17
CA GLY A 196 26.05 31.71 16.89
C GLY A 196 26.85 32.94 16.46
N LEU A 197 27.74 33.50 17.30
CA LEU A 197 28.56 34.66 16.93
C LEU A 197 29.80 34.24 16.08
N PRO A 198 30.40 35.17 15.31
CA PRO A 198 31.63 34.89 14.57
C PRO A 198 32.83 34.83 15.54
N GLU A 199 33.31 33.64 15.86
CA GLU A 199 34.46 33.46 16.77
C GLU A 199 35.74 34.16 16.28
N MET A 200 36.36 34.89 17.22
CA MET A 200 37.70 35.44 17.09
C MET A 200 38.80 34.37 16.89
N GLY A 201 39.88 34.73 16.20
CA GLY A 201 41.18 34.58 16.84
C GLY A 201 41.97 33.26 16.81
N THR A 202 41.56 32.19 16.11
CA THR A 202 42.39 30.98 15.80
C THR A 202 42.77 30.07 17.01
N LEU A 203 42.93 28.74 16.91
CA LEU A 203 43.43 27.92 15.79
C LEU A 203 43.05 26.43 16.00
N GLY A 204 42.03 25.89 15.30
CA GLY A 204 41.47 24.56 15.65
C GLY A 204 40.59 23.81 14.63
N SER A 205 41.04 23.62 13.39
CA SER A 205 40.46 22.67 12.41
C SER A 205 38.95 22.79 12.08
N ARG A 206 38.62 23.62 11.07
CA ARG A 206 37.36 23.49 10.32
C ARG A 206 37.29 22.11 9.65
N ILE A 207 36.37 21.23 10.08
CA ILE A 207 36.15 19.93 9.41
C ILE A 207 35.59 20.14 8.00
N ALA A 208 36.51 20.13 7.02
CA ALA A 208 36.23 20.34 5.61
C ALA A 208 35.09 19.44 5.10
N LEU A 209 34.30 19.96 4.16
CA LEU A 209 33.30 19.14 3.46
C LEU A 209 34.04 18.24 2.44
N PRO A 210 33.75 16.93 2.38
CA PRO A 210 34.42 16.03 1.44
C PRO A 210 34.11 16.42 -0.01
N GLN A 211 35.14 16.87 -0.73
CA GLN A 211 35.07 17.32 -2.11
C GLN A 211 36.30 16.85 -2.89
N VAL A 212 36.13 16.57 -4.18
CA VAL A 212 37.24 16.21 -5.07
C VAL A 212 37.89 17.51 -5.61
N PRO A 213 39.21 17.69 -5.47
CA PRO A 213 39.91 18.88 -5.98
C PRO A 213 39.70 19.07 -7.49
N GLU A 214 39.34 20.29 -7.92
CA GLU A 214 39.01 20.56 -9.33
C GLU A 214 40.23 20.91 -10.20
N LYS A 215 41.32 21.35 -9.57
CA LYS A 215 42.55 21.83 -10.25
C LYS A 215 43.17 20.84 -11.26
N PRO A 216 43.34 19.53 -10.96
CA PRO A 216 44.08 18.62 -11.85
C PRO A 216 43.28 18.11 -13.06
N TRP A 217 41.97 18.36 -13.13
CA TRP A 217 41.10 17.84 -14.19
C TRP A 217 41.01 18.79 -15.39
N THR A 218 40.77 18.25 -16.59
CA THR A 218 40.50 19.05 -17.80
C THR A 218 39.13 19.75 -17.73
N ILE A 219 38.92 20.81 -18.52
CA ILE A 219 37.69 21.64 -18.50
C ILE A 219 36.39 20.81 -18.60
N ASN A 220 36.37 19.77 -19.43
CA ASN A 220 35.21 18.89 -19.60
C ASN A 220 35.01 17.89 -18.45
N GLN A 221 36.10 17.49 -17.78
CA GLN A 221 36.06 16.66 -16.58
C GLN A 221 35.62 17.49 -15.36
N ARG A 222 36.11 18.73 -15.21
CA ARG A 222 35.71 19.67 -14.13
C ARG A 222 34.19 19.86 -14.06
N LYS A 223 33.50 20.04 -15.19
CA LYS A 223 32.02 20.16 -15.21
C LYS A 223 31.29 18.94 -14.59
N LYS A 224 31.88 17.74 -14.70
CA LYS A 224 31.32 16.51 -14.11
C LYS A 224 31.70 16.36 -12.64
N VAL A 225 32.95 16.70 -12.29
CA VAL A 225 33.46 16.69 -10.90
C VAL A 225 32.75 17.74 -10.04
N ALA A 226 32.55 18.97 -10.52
CA ALA A 226 31.77 20.01 -9.85
C ALA A 226 30.31 19.58 -9.60
N ARG A 227 29.69 18.87 -10.55
CA ARG A 227 28.35 18.28 -10.37
C ARG A 227 28.33 17.17 -9.30
N LEU A 228 29.41 16.42 -9.13
CA LEU A 228 29.55 15.48 -8.03
C LEU A 228 29.77 16.22 -6.69
N ASN A 229 30.68 17.19 -6.65
CA ASN A 229 30.99 18.01 -5.47
C ASN A 229 29.76 18.74 -4.90
N THR A 230 28.91 19.31 -5.76
CA THR A 230 27.65 19.96 -5.33
C THR A 230 26.65 19.00 -4.69
N VAL A 231 26.59 17.74 -5.15
CA VAL A 231 25.74 16.70 -4.57
C VAL A 231 26.35 16.16 -3.28
N LEU A 232 27.65 15.85 -3.25
CA LEU A 232 28.39 15.45 -2.04
C LEU A 232 28.23 16.50 -0.92
N ALA A 233 28.46 17.78 -1.23
CA ALA A 233 28.35 18.86 -0.27
C ALA A 233 26.91 19.10 0.22
N ARG A 234 25.89 18.78 -0.58
CA ARG A 234 24.48 18.82 -0.13
C ARG A 234 24.22 17.66 0.83
N THR A 235 24.46 16.43 0.40
CA THR A 235 24.19 15.24 1.23
C THR A 235 25.01 15.19 2.51
N ALA A 236 26.26 15.67 2.49
CA ALA A 236 27.08 15.78 3.71
C ALA A 236 26.45 16.74 4.74
N ARG A 237 25.87 17.87 4.29
CA ARG A 237 25.14 18.80 5.16
C ARG A 237 23.82 18.22 5.66
N ASP A 238 23.05 17.57 4.78
CA ASP A 238 21.77 16.95 5.15
C ASP A 238 21.98 15.83 6.19
N MET A 239 23.04 15.03 6.05
CA MET A 239 23.43 14.00 7.02
C MET A 239 23.97 14.57 8.34
N ARG A 240 24.74 15.67 8.31
CA ARG A 240 25.16 16.40 9.53
C ARG A 240 23.94 16.98 10.28
N ARG A 241 22.88 17.36 9.58
CA ARG A 241 21.59 17.83 10.14
C ARG A 241 20.65 16.71 10.61
N GLY A 242 21.09 15.45 10.64
CA GLY A 242 20.26 14.31 11.05
C GLY A 242 19.14 13.93 10.07
N THR A 243 19.15 14.47 8.84
CA THR A 243 18.10 14.18 7.84
C THR A 243 18.22 12.73 7.36
N LYS A 244 17.14 11.95 7.45
CA LYS A 244 17.12 10.56 6.95
C LYS A 244 17.34 10.52 5.44
N LEU A 245 18.21 9.61 4.98
CA LEU A 245 18.48 9.39 3.55
C LEU A 245 17.21 8.96 2.81
N THR A 246 16.97 9.55 1.64
CA THR A 246 15.84 9.22 0.77
C THR A 246 16.27 8.49 -0.49
N THR A 247 15.36 7.71 -1.08
CA THR A 247 15.57 7.02 -2.37
C THR A 247 16.03 7.99 -3.47
N LYS A 248 15.45 9.20 -3.51
CA LYS A 248 15.81 10.27 -4.44
C LYS A 248 17.23 10.78 -4.23
N THR A 249 17.68 10.95 -2.98
CA THR A 249 19.06 11.40 -2.69
C THR A 249 20.10 10.36 -3.09
N VAL A 250 19.87 9.07 -2.81
CA VAL A 250 20.79 7.98 -3.19
C VAL A 250 20.88 7.85 -4.72
N GLN A 251 19.75 7.85 -5.43
CA GLN A 251 19.73 7.83 -6.90
C GLN A 251 20.39 9.07 -7.51
N GLY A 252 20.22 10.25 -6.90
CA GLY A 252 20.87 11.49 -7.32
C GLY A 252 22.39 11.42 -7.20
N MET A 253 22.89 10.94 -6.05
CA MET A 253 24.32 10.72 -5.82
C MET A 253 24.90 9.68 -6.77
N PHE A 254 24.24 8.52 -6.96
CA PHE A 254 24.72 7.50 -7.88
C PHE A 254 24.80 8.00 -9.34
N LYS A 255 23.81 8.77 -9.81
CA LYS A 255 23.83 9.39 -11.14
C LYS A 255 24.98 10.40 -11.29
N ALA A 256 25.26 11.20 -10.27
CA ALA A 256 26.39 12.14 -10.27
C ALA A 256 27.74 11.41 -10.26
N TYR A 257 27.89 10.40 -9.39
CA TYR A 257 29.07 9.55 -9.30
C TYR A 257 29.34 8.83 -10.62
N HIS A 258 28.36 8.12 -11.18
CA HIS A 258 28.52 7.36 -12.41
C HIS A 258 28.87 8.26 -13.61
N ALA A 259 28.31 9.47 -13.69
CA ALA A 259 28.67 10.44 -14.72
C ALA A 259 30.12 10.97 -14.58
N ALA A 260 30.60 11.13 -13.35
CA ALA A 260 31.96 11.56 -13.03
C ALA A 260 33.00 10.42 -13.11
N ARG A 261 32.59 9.15 -12.92
CA ARG A 261 33.46 7.96 -12.83
C ARG A 261 34.51 7.88 -13.95
N LEU A 262 34.10 8.04 -15.20
CA LEU A 262 35.01 8.03 -16.36
C LEU A 262 36.05 9.17 -16.33
N SER A 263 35.74 10.29 -15.67
CA SER A 263 36.69 11.37 -15.45
C SER A 263 37.64 11.00 -14.30
N LEU A 264 37.10 10.57 -13.15
CA LEU A 264 37.87 10.18 -11.97
C LEU A 264 38.87 9.03 -12.25
N ALA A 265 38.52 8.11 -13.15
CA ALA A 265 39.40 7.01 -13.59
C ALA A 265 40.74 7.45 -14.23
N HIS A 266 40.86 8.72 -14.66
CA HIS A 266 42.14 9.27 -15.15
C HIS A 266 43.08 9.71 -14.01
N GLY A 267 42.63 9.67 -12.74
CA GLY A 267 43.36 10.22 -11.60
C GLY A 267 42.78 9.77 -10.25
N TRP A 268 42.57 8.46 -10.06
CA TRP A 268 41.98 7.92 -8.83
C TRP A 268 42.70 8.36 -7.54
N SER A 269 44.03 8.53 -7.60
CA SER A 269 44.88 9.01 -6.50
C SER A 269 44.61 10.46 -6.06
N GLN A 270 43.77 11.20 -6.78
CA GLN A 270 43.42 12.59 -6.48
C GLN A 270 42.06 12.72 -5.76
N VAL A 271 41.38 11.60 -5.47
CA VAL A 271 40.11 11.57 -4.72
C VAL A 271 40.40 11.34 -3.23
N PRO A 272 40.05 12.28 -2.33
CA PRO A 272 40.28 12.13 -0.89
C PRO A 272 39.54 10.94 -0.28
N VAL A 273 40.09 10.35 0.78
CA VAL A 273 39.50 9.21 1.51
C VAL A 273 38.11 9.55 2.05
N ASP A 274 37.91 10.76 2.60
CA ASP A 274 36.62 11.24 3.10
C ASP A 274 35.49 11.22 2.05
N VAL A 275 35.83 11.38 0.77
CA VAL A 275 34.87 11.29 -0.35
C VAL A 275 34.45 9.84 -0.57
N TRP A 276 35.40 8.90 -0.50
CA TRP A 276 35.12 7.47 -0.60
C TRP A 276 34.28 6.97 0.57
N ASP A 277 34.58 7.38 1.79
CA ASP A 277 33.80 7.00 2.98
C ASP A 277 32.37 7.58 2.96
N LEU A 278 32.19 8.82 2.49
CA LEU A 278 30.85 9.39 2.30
C LEU A 278 30.06 8.63 1.21
N LEU A 279 30.69 8.33 0.06
CA LEU A 279 30.07 7.53 -1.01
C LEU A 279 29.69 6.14 -0.50
N TRP A 280 30.59 5.49 0.26
CA TRP A 280 30.32 4.19 0.87
C TRP A 280 29.12 4.25 1.80
N LYS A 281 29.11 5.21 2.75
CA LYS A 281 28.03 5.39 3.74
C LYS A 281 26.67 5.66 3.10
N VAL A 282 26.62 6.38 1.98
CA VAL A 282 25.36 6.65 1.25
C VAL A 282 24.92 5.45 0.41
N PHE A 283 25.83 4.70 -0.22
CA PHE A 283 25.46 3.53 -1.04
C PHE A 283 25.20 2.27 -0.21
N SER A 284 25.78 2.14 0.99
CA SER A 284 25.56 1.04 1.93
C SER A 284 24.27 1.13 2.75
N ALA A 285 23.53 2.24 2.62
CA ALA A 285 22.23 2.44 3.26
C ALA A 285 21.21 1.33 2.93
N ASP A 286 20.24 1.15 3.83
CA ASP A 286 19.29 0.02 3.83
C ASP A 286 18.58 -0.21 2.48
N GLU A 287 18.22 -1.47 2.24
CA GLU A 287 17.55 -1.91 0.99
C GLU A 287 16.22 -1.19 0.71
N SER A 288 15.56 -0.71 1.77
CA SER A 288 14.35 0.13 1.69
C SER A 288 14.60 1.50 1.04
N VAL A 289 15.84 2.01 1.11
CA VAL A 289 16.29 3.27 0.51
C VAL A 289 17.06 3.03 -0.79
N ASN A 290 17.80 1.91 -0.88
CA ASN A 290 18.61 1.56 -2.05
C ASN A 290 18.33 0.14 -2.58
N ILE A 291 17.38 0.03 -3.51
CA ILE A 291 17.02 -1.21 -4.25
C ILE A 291 18.23 -1.82 -4.99
N HIS A 292 19.29 -1.04 -5.24
CA HIS A 292 20.49 -1.46 -5.97
C HIS A 292 21.76 -1.36 -5.10
N ARG A 293 21.62 -1.47 -3.77
CA ARG A 293 22.71 -1.48 -2.77
C ARG A 293 23.93 -2.25 -3.21
N LEU A 294 23.76 -3.55 -3.49
CA LEU A 294 24.88 -4.45 -3.79
C LEU A 294 25.56 -4.14 -5.12
N SER A 295 24.85 -3.78 -6.19
CA SER A 295 25.50 -3.41 -7.47
C SER A 295 26.20 -2.05 -7.42
N HIS A 296 25.68 -1.09 -6.65
CA HIS A 296 26.36 0.18 -6.39
C HIS A 296 27.66 -0.04 -5.59
N LEU A 297 27.64 -0.90 -4.56
CA LEU A 297 28.81 -1.26 -3.77
C LEU A 297 29.84 -2.10 -4.55
N ALA A 298 29.41 -2.99 -5.45
CA ALA A 298 30.30 -3.76 -6.33
C ALA A 298 31.08 -2.83 -7.30
N LEU A 299 30.41 -1.80 -7.81
CA LEU A 299 31.05 -0.78 -8.65
C LEU A 299 32.02 0.08 -7.83
N LEU A 300 31.59 0.57 -6.67
CA LEU A 300 32.39 1.43 -5.80
C LEU A 300 33.65 0.72 -5.28
N SER A 301 33.53 -0.52 -4.81
CA SER A 301 34.64 -1.31 -4.26
C SER A 301 35.72 -1.62 -5.30
N ARG A 302 35.35 -1.86 -6.57
CA ARG A 302 36.33 -1.96 -7.67
C ARG A 302 37.08 -0.64 -7.86
N ASP A 303 36.36 0.48 -7.90
CA ASP A 303 36.94 1.81 -8.10
C ASP A 303 37.88 2.19 -6.92
N MET A 304 37.51 1.85 -5.68
CA MET A 304 38.36 1.99 -4.49
C MET A 304 39.59 1.08 -4.52
N SER A 305 39.47 -0.14 -5.07
CA SER A 305 40.59 -1.07 -5.25
C SER A 305 41.58 -0.56 -6.31
N GLU A 306 41.08 0.00 -7.42
CA GLU A 306 41.90 0.69 -8.43
C GLU A 306 42.59 1.94 -7.83
N ALA A 307 41.92 2.64 -6.92
CA ALA A 307 42.46 3.76 -6.15
C ALA A 307 43.43 3.37 -5.02
N LYS A 308 43.60 2.07 -4.73
CA LYS A 308 44.39 1.52 -3.61
C LYS A 308 43.94 2.00 -2.21
N VAL A 309 42.65 2.28 -2.04
CA VAL A 309 42.09 2.65 -0.73
C VAL A 309 41.93 1.40 0.13
N THR A 310 42.40 1.45 1.38
CA THR A 310 42.28 0.35 2.34
C THR A 310 40.85 0.26 2.88
N LEU A 311 40.13 -0.80 2.52
CA LEU A 311 38.79 -1.09 3.04
C LEU A 311 38.85 -1.64 4.47
N ASN A 312 37.96 -1.17 5.36
CA ASN A 312 37.72 -1.74 6.69
C ASN A 312 37.19 -3.20 6.56
N PRO A 313 37.56 -4.13 7.47
CA PRO A 313 37.01 -5.50 7.53
C PRO A 313 35.51 -5.66 7.19
N ALA A 314 34.63 -4.83 7.74
CA ALA A 314 33.19 -4.87 7.44
C ALA A 314 32.87 -4.44 5.99
N GLN A 315 33.62 -3.48 5.44
CA GLN A 315 33.51 -3.05 4.04
C GLN A 315 34.06 -4.14 3.09
N GLN A 316 35.12 -4.86 3.49
CA GLN A 316 35.67 -5.98 2.73
C GLN A 316 34.65 -7.13 2.63
N LEU A 317 33.96 -7.44 3.73
CA LEU A 317 32.90 -8.45 3.74
C LEU A 317 31.76 -8.09 2.79
N LEU A 318 31.20 -6.88 2.93
CA LEU A 318 30.14 -6.37 2.04
C LEU A 318 30.60 -6.27 0.57
N THR A 319 31.90 -6.07 0.33
CA THR A 319 32.49 -6.12 -1.02
C THR A 319 32.41 -7.53 -1.62
N ILE A 320 32.75 -8.57 -0.85
CA ILE A 320 32.69 -9.97 -1.31
C ILE A 320 31.24 -10.33 -1.67
N GLU A 321 30.28 -9.99 -0.81
CA GLU A 321 28.84 -10.16 -1.05
C GLU A 321 28.38 -9.43 -2.32
N ALA A 322 28.73 -8.15 -2.44
CA ALA A 322 28.36 -7.31 -3.57
C ALA A 322 28.89 -7.84 -4.91
N VAL A 323 30.17 -8.25 -4.95
CA VAL A 323 30.81 -8.82 -6.15
C VAL A 323 30.20 -10.17 -6.53
N PHE A 324 29.82 -10.97 -5.54
CA PHE A 324 29.10 -12.23 -5.76
C PHE A 324 27.73 -11.99 -6.40
N VAL A 325 26.92 -11.08 -5.84
CA VAL A 325 25.56 -10.78 -6.31
C VAL A 325 25.53 -10.06 -7.68
N ASP A 326 26.57 -9.30 -8.04
CA ASP A 326 26.71 -8.76 -9.40
C ASP A 326 27.07 -9.82 -10.46
N GLY A 327 27.35 -11.07 -10.03
CA GLY A 327 27.55 -12.23 -10.90
C GLY A 327 29.01 -12.56 -11.21
N TRP A 328 29.95 -12.12 -10.36
CA TRP A 328 31.39 -12.46 -10.46
C TRP A 328 31.78 -13.54 -9.43
N GLU A 329 31.02 -14.63 -9.43
CA GLU A 329 31.05 -15.66 -8.37
C GLU A 329 32.45 -16.24 -8.13
N THR A 330 33.19 -16.60 -9.18
CA THR A 330 34.57 -17.13 -9.07
C THR A 330 35.54 -16.15 -8.40
N LYS A 331 35.48 -14.87 -8.78
CA LYS A 331 36.32 -13.82 -8.20
C LYS A 331 35.96 -13.52 -6.75
N ALA A 332 34.67 -13.58 -6.41
CA ALA A 332 34.22 -13.44 -5.02
C ALA A 332 34.72 -14.60 -4.15
N ILE A 333 34.67 -15.84 -4.65
CA ILE A 333 35.22 -17.04 -3.97
C ILE A 333 36.73 -16.93 -3.80
N GLU A 334 37.47 -16.50 -4.83
CA GLU A 334 38.92 -16.25 -4.71
C GLU A 334 39.24 -15.19 -3.67
N ASN A 335 38.48 -14.08 -3.64
CA ASN A 335 38.67 -13.01 -2.67
C ASN A 335 38.36 -13.50 -1.25
N TRP A 336 37.25 -14.22 -1.07
CA TRP A 336 36.90 -14.88 0.19
C TRP A 336 38.01 -15.82 0.66
N LYS A 337 38.54 -16.69 -0.22
CA LYS A 337 39.65 -17.60 0.08
C LYS A 337 40.93 -16.86 0.52
N ARG A 338 41.24 -15.70 -0.06
CA ARG A 338 42.38 -14.85 0.34
C ARG A 338 42.16 -14.18 1.69
N CYS A 339 40.91 -13.86 2.06
CA CYS A 339 40.54 -13.22 3.32
C CYS A 339 40.39 -14.18 4.51
N ILE A 340 40.53 -15.50 4.33
CA ILE A 340 40.40 -16.48 5.43
C ILE A 340 41.37 -16.18 6.59
N SER A 341 42.61 -15.77 6.29
CA SER A 341 43.63 -15.50 7.31
C SER A 341 43.54 -14.11 7.96
N SER A 342 42.53 -13.30 7.61
CA SER A 342 42.36 -11.94 8.15
C SER A 342 40.96 -11.66 8.66
N LEU A 343 39.92 -11.98 7.88
CA LEU A 343 38.50 -11.81 8.24
C LEU A 343 37.90 -13.06 8.90
N GLY A 344 38.49 -14.22 8.62
CA GLY A 344 38.07 -15.53 9.13
C GLY A 344 38.94 -16.09 10.26
N ASP A 345 39.86 -15.28 10.82
CA ASP A 345 40.67 -15.64 11.99
C ASP A 345 39.81 -15.69 13.27
N ASP A 346 40.15 -16.59 14.18
CA ASP A 346 39.33 -16.96 15.35
C ASP A 346 39.01 -15.77 16.28
N ASN A 347 39.87 -14.73 16.28
CA ASN A 347 39.73 -13.52 17.09
C ASN A 347 39.04 -12.36 16.36
N ALA A 348 38.67 -12.52 15.08
CA ALA A 348 38.10 -11.44 14.27
C ALA A 348 36.63 -11.16 14.64
N VAL A 349 36.28 -9.88 14.84
CA VAL A 349 34.89 -9.45 15.09
C VAL A 349 33.95 -9.86 13.95
N THR A 350 34.45 -9.90 12.71
CA THR A 350 33.72 -10.30 11.50
C THR A 350 33.61 -11.82 11.28
N PHE A 351 34.18 -12.66 12.16
CA PHE A 351 34.29 -14.11 11.93
C PHE A 351 32.96 -14.77 11.57
N GLN A 352 31.90 -14.49 12.34
CA GLN A 352 30.59 -15.11 12.11
C GLN A 352 30.03 -14.74 10.73
N GLU A 353 29.91 -13.44 10.45
CA GLU A 353 29.36 -12.95 9.19
C GLU A 353 30.20 -13.41 7.97
N PHE A 354 31.52 -13.51 8.13
CA PHE A 354 32.44 -14.00 7.10
C PHE A 354 32.25 -15.48 6.75
N TRP A 355 32.14 -16.35 7.75
CA TRP A 355 31.90 -17.77 7.52
C TRP A 355 30.45 -18.03 7.07
N GLU A 356 29.46 -17.30 7.59
CA GLU A 356 28.08 -17.37 7.10
C GLU A 356 27.96 -16.97 5.63
N LEU A 357 28.61 -15.87 5.22
CA LEU A 357 28.67 -15.46 3.82
C LEU A 357 29.31 -16.55 2.95
N GLY A 358 30.40 -17.16 3.42
CA GLY A 358 31.05 -18.28 2.76
C GLY A 358 30.09 -19.46 2.51
N VAL A 359 29.37 -19.89 3.54
CA VAL A 359 28.35 -20.96 3.41
C VAL A 359 27.30 -20.59 2.37
N ARG A 360 26.71 -19.38 2.45
CA ARG A 360 25.68 -18.91 1.49
C ARG A 360 26.21 -18.87 0.05
N MET A 361 27.46 -18.44 -0.16
CA MET A 361 28.12 -18.39 -1.46
C MET A 361 28.36 -19.80 -2.02
N PHE A 362 28.97 -20.70 -1.25
CA PHE A 362 29.25 -22.08 -1.69
C PHE A 362 27.98 -22.88 -1.95
N CYS A 363 26.96 -22.74 -1.10
CA CYS A 363 25.61 -23.30 -1.33
C CYS A 363 25.07 -22.90 -2.71
N ARG A 364 25.11 -21.61 -3.05
CA ARG A 364 24.56 -21.11 -4.32
C ARG A 364 25.39 -21.49 -5.56
N VAL A 365 26.68 -21.77 -5.39
CA VAL A 365 27.58 -22.24 -6.46
C VAL A 365 27.51 -23.77 -6.63
N GLY A 366 27.07 -24.50 -5.60
CA GLY A 366 27.04 -25.97 -5.56
C GLY A 366 28.31 -26.62 -4.99
N ASP A 367 29.24 -25.85 -4.42
CA ASP A 367 30.50 -26.33 -3.83
C ASP A 367 30.28 -26.85 -2.38
N LEU A 368 29.53 -27.95 -2.27
CA LEU A 368 29.02 -28.49 -1.00
C LEU A 368 30.12 -28.85 0.02
N ASP A 369 31.26 -29.37 -0.45
CA ASP A 369 32.38 -29.74 0.43
C ASP A 369 33.03 -28.53 1.10
N GLN A 370 33.06 -27.39 0.41
CA GLN A 370 33.54 -26.12 0.98
C GLN A 370 32.51 -25.58 1.97
N ALA A 371 31.22 -25.65 1.63
CA ALA A 371 30.12 -25.28 2.52
C ALA A 371 30.12 -26.09 3.83
N GLN A 372 30.23 -27.41 3.77
CA GLN A 372 30.26 -28.26 4.97
C GLN A 372 31.46 -27.95 5.87
N ARG A 373 32.65 -27.70 5.29
CA ARG A 373 33.84 -27.32 6.08
C ARG A 373 33.67 -25.97 6.77
N ALA A 374 33.02 -25.00 6.10
CA ALA A 374 32.69 -23.71 6.69
C ALA A 374 31.65 -23.83 7.82
N VAL A 375 30.63 -24.68 7.63
CA VAL A 375 29.62 -24.99 8.66
C VAL A 375 30.23 -25.68 9.88
N ASN A 376 31.08 -26.70 9.69
CA ASN A 376 31.72 -27.42 10.80
C ASN A 376 32.53 -26.46 11.70
N LYS A 377 33.31 -25.54 11.10
CA LYS A 377 34.05 -24.51 11.85
C LYS A 377 33.17 -23.55 12.64
N LEU A 378 31.95 -23.25 12.16
CA LEU A 378 30.98 -22.44 12.89
C LEU A 378 30.36 -23.21 14.07
N ILE A 379 30.06 -24.50 13.86
CA ILE A 379 29.49 -25.40 14.87
C ILE A 379 30.49 -25.69 16.00
N GLU A 380 31.77 -25.90 15.68
CA GLU A 380 32.87 -26.08 16.64
C GLU A 380 33.00 -24.92 17.65
N LYS A 381 32.50 -23.73 17.30
CA LYS A 381 32.50 -22.52 18.16
C LYS A 381 31.14 -22.25 18.84
N GLN A 382 30.19 -23.20 18.80
CA GLN A 382 28.86 -23.09 19.41
C GLN A 382 28.05 -21.84 18.99
N LYS A 383 28.13 -21.44 17.71
CA LYS A 383 27.35 -20.33 17.14
C LYS A 383 26.05 -20.82 16.47
N ASP A 384 25.17 -19.89 16.08
CA ASP A 384 23.82 -20.14 15.55
C ASP A 384 23.76 -21.30 14.54
N ALA A 385 23.26 -22.46 14.99
CA ALA A 385 23.18 -23.66 14.16
C ALA A 385 22.23 -23.52 12.96
N ARG A 386 21.39 -22.47 12.92
CA ARG A 386 20.52 -22.10 11.78
C ARG A 386 21.26 -21.94 10.46
N ILE A 387 22.60 -21.79 10.47
CA ILE A 387 23.43 -21.81 9.25
C ILE A 387 23.41 -23.15 8.48
N LEU A 388 22.87 -24.23 9.07
CA LEU A 388 22.57 -25.48 8.35
C LEU A 388 21.37 -25.35 7.39
N MET A 389 20.52 -24.32 7.51
CA MET A 389 19.31 -24.18 6.70
C MET A 389 19.56 -23.98 5.19
N PRO A 390 20.48 -23.10 4.75
CA PRO A 390 20.89 -23.02 3.34
C PRO A 390 21.46 -24.35 2.81
N LEU A 391 22.19 -25.09 3.64
CA LEU A 391 22.81 -26.36 3.28
C LEU A 391 21.75 -27.44 3.03
N ILE A 392 20.81 -27.63 3.97
CA ILE A 392 19.65 -28.53 3.83
C ILE A 392 18.90 -28.22 2.55
N ARG A 393 18.59 -26.94 2.30
CA ARG A 393 17.94 -26.50 1.06
C ARG A 393 18.71 -26.94 -0.18
N THR A 394 20.01 -26.65 -0.27
CA THR A 394 20.80 -27.01 -1.46
C THR A 394 20.93 -28.51 -1.68
N TRP A 395 21.09 -29.28 -0.60
CA TRP A 395 21.14 -30.75 -0.66
C TRP A 395 19.80 -31.36 -1.08
N SER A 396 18.68 -30.75 -0.70
CA SER A 396 17.37 -31.11 -1.22
C SER A 396 17.20 -30.73 -2.70
N GLU A 397 17.65 -29.53 -3.11
CA GLU A 397 17.57 -29.03 -4.50
C GLU A 397 18.39 -29.86 -5.51
N LEU A 398 19.45 -30.54 -5.07
CA LEU A 398 20.28 -31.43 -5.89
C LEU A 398 19.56 -32.72 -6.34
N GLY A 399 18.51 -33.14 -5.64
CA GLY A 399 17.65 -34.28 -6.01
C GLY A 399 18.29 -35.69 -5.95
N THR A 400 19.62 -35.82 -5.87
CA THR A 400 20.33 -37.10 -5.77
C THR A 400 20.02 -37.80 -4.45
N GLU A 401 19.93 -39.13 -4.46
CA GLU A 401 19.59 -39.93 -3.25
C GLU A 401 20.57 -39.66 -2.10
N GLU A 402 21.88 -39.62 -2.37
CA GLU A 402 22.90 -39.19 -1.40
C GLU A 402 22.66 -37.77 -0.86
N GLY A 403 22.18 -36.85 -1.71
CA GLY A 403 21.81 -35.49 -1.33
C GLY A 403 20.63 -35.47 -0.37
N GLN A 404 19.62 -36.32 -0.57
CA GLN A 404 18.47 -36.44 0.33
C GLN A 404 18.88 -37.02 1.70
N GLU A 405 19.79 -37.99 1.72
CA GLU A 405 20.35 -38.54 2.96
C GLU A 405 21.20 -37.50 3.70
N LYS A 406 22.08 -36.78 2.99
CA LYS A 406 22.88 -35.69 3.56
C LYS A 406 21.98 -34.56 4.09
N ALA A 407 20.94 -34.15 3.37
CA ALA A 407 19.93 -33.18 3.82
C ALA A 407 19.25 -33.61 5.12
N TRP A 408 18.89 -34.89 5.23
CA TRP A 408 18.33 -35.44 6.46
C TRP A 408 19.33 -35.47 7.62
N LEU A 409 20.60 -35.78 7.36
CA LEU A 409 21.66 -35.77 8.37
C LEU A 409 21.95 -34.34 8.88
N ALA A 410 21.99 -33.34 8.00
CA ALA A 410 22.11 -31.93 8.41
C ALA A 410 20.90 -31.44 9.21
N TYR A 411 19.68 -31.87 8.86
CA TYR A 411 18.49 -31.59 9.67
C TYR A 411 18.60 -32.21 11.08
N ARG A 412 19.07 -33.46 11.17
CA ARG A 412 19.29 -34.13 12.46
C ARG A 412 20.35 -33.41 13.29
N GLN A 413 21.47 -33.01 12.67
CA GLN A 413 22.54 -32.24 13.30
C GLN A 413 22.03 -30.86 13.79
N LEU A 414 21.24 -30.16 12.98
CA LEU A 414 20.59 -28.89 13.34
C LEU A 414 19.72 -29.06 14.60
N ARG A 415 18.95 -30.15 14.67
CA ARG A 415 18.09 -30.44 15.82
C ARG A 415 18.87 -30.87 17.06
N GLU A 416 19.91 -31.68 16.93
CA GLU A 416 20.79 -32.08 18.03
C GLU A 416 21.54 -30.87 18.63
N LEU A 417 21.85 -29.85 17.82
CA LEU A 417 22.49 -28.60 18.25
C LEU A 417 21.53 -27.56 18.83
N LEU A 418 20.29 -27.44 18.30
CA LEU A 418 19.31 -26.46 18.79
C LEU A 418 18.45 -26.97 19.94
N GLY A 419 18.20 -28.28 20.05
CA GLY A 419 17.40 -28.88 21.11
C GLY A 419 16.06 -28.15 21.34
N HIS A 420 15.93 -27.49 22.49
CA HIS A 420 14.74 -26.73 22.90
C HIS A 420 14.62 -25.32 22.28
N ASP A 421 15.69 -24.78 21.68
CA ASP A 421 15.69 -23.45 21.01
C ASP A 421 15.19 -23.52 19.55
N MET A 422 14.86 -24.72 19.06
CA MET A 422 14.30 -24.96 17.73
C MET A 422 12.87 -24.43 17.64
N LYS A 423 12.65 -23.33 16.91
CA LYS A 423 11.33 -22.69 16.82
C LYS A 423 10.42 -23.42 15.84
N LEU A 424 9.11 -23.29 16.06
CA LEU A 424 8.07 -23.84 15.19
C LEU A 424 8.14 -23.30 13.73
N THR A 425 8.76 -22.13 13.54
CA THR A 425 9.09 -21.53 12.23
C THR A 425 10.27 -22.19 11.53
N ASP A 426 11.21 -22.74 12.31
CA ASP A 426 12.44 -23.34 11.80
C ASP A 426 12.09 -24.73 11.22
N TYR A 427 11.21 -25.48 11.90
CA TYR A 427 10.59 -26.70 11.35
C TYR A 427 9.80 -26.43 10.05
N ASP A 428 9.01 -25.36 9.97
CA ASP A 428 8.22 -25.04 8.75
C ASP A 428 9.11 -24.82 7.53
N GLN A 429 10.22 -24.10 7.71
CA GLN A 429 11.19 -23.87 6.65
C GLN A 429 11.80 -25.19 6.16
N VAL A 430 12.26 -26.06 7.07
CA VAL A 430 12.77 -27.41 6.70
C VAL A 430 11.71 -28.23 5.97
N ILE A 431 10.48 -28.26 6.47
CA ILE A 431 9.36 -28.98 5.86
C ILE A 431 9.11 -28.44 4.45
N SER A 432 9.09 -27.11 4.24
CA SER A 432 8.93 -26.52 2.91
C SER A 432 10.08 -26.86 1.96
N TYR A 433 11.32 -26.95 2.44
CA TYR A 433 12.46 -27.37 1.62
C TYR A 433 12.33 -28.82 1.16
N PHE A 434 11.87 -29.73 2.01
CA PHE A 434 11.60 -31.11 1.61
C PHE A 434 10.38 -31.23 0.68
N LEU A 435 9.30 -30.48 0.92
CA LEU A 435 8.09 -30.51 0.09
C LEU A 435 8.33 -29.92 -1.32
N THR A 436 9.02 -28.79 -1.43
CA THR A 436 9.38 -28.18 -2.74
C THR A 436 10.26 -29.07 -3.60
N THR A 437 11.00 -30.00 -2.99
CA THR A 437 11.84 -31.00 -3.68
C THR A 437 11.18 -32.37 -3.78
N ASN A 438 9.86 -32.45 -3.56
CA ASN A 438 9.02 -33.65 -3.60
C ASN A 438 9.42 -34.78 -2.61
N GLN A 439 10.22 -34.46 -1.59
CA GLN A 439 10.63 -35.39 -0.53
C GLN A 439 9.57 -35.46 0.58
N THR A 440 8.34 -35.81 0.19
CA THR A 440 7.17 -35.87 1.11
C THR A 440 7.39 -36.74 2.34
N GLU A 441 8.22 -37.79 2.24
CA GLU A 441 8.56 -38.66 3.37
C GLU A 441 9.50 -37.98 4.37
N ASN A 442 10.59 -37.33 3.93
CA ASN A 442 11.46 -36.55 4.81
C ASN A 442 10.71 -35.37 5.45
N ALA A 443 9.79 -34.74 4.71
CA ALA A 443 8.89 -33.72 5.23
C ALA A 443 7.93 -34.26 6.31
N LEU A 444 7.34 -35.44 6.09
CA LEU A 444 6.50 -36.11 7.08
C LEU A 444 7.30 -36.48 8.33
N TYR A 445 8.54 -36.97 8.18
CA TYR A 445 9.41 -37.31 9.31
C TYR A 445 9.75 -36.06 10.12
N ALA A 446 10.10 -34.92 9.49
CA ALA A 446 10.33 -33.65 10.19
C ALA A 446 9.05 -33.10 10.87
N PHE A 447 7.87 -33.29 10.27
CA PHE A 447 6.60 -32.88 10.89
C PHE A 447 6.21 -33.78 12.08
N VAL A 448 6.45 -35.09 12.00
CA VAL A 448 6.25 -36.03 13.12
C VAL A 448 7.25 -35.77 14.24
N ASP A 449 8.49 -35.41 13.90
CA ASP A 449 9.51 -34.99 14.85
C ASP A 449 9.03 -33.74 15.64
N MET A 450 8.65 -32.67 14.93
CA MET A 450 8.05 -31.46 15.50
C MET A 450 6.82 -31.75 16.40
N MET A 451 5.97 -32.69 16.01
CA MET A 451 4.73 -33.04 16.76
C MET A 451 4.97 -33.97 17.96
N SER A 452 6.13 -34.65 18.03
CA SER A 452 6.44 -35.64 19.08
C SER A 452 7.63 -35.24 19.97
N ASP A 453 8.23 -34.07 19.72
CA ASP A 453 9.54 -33.67 20.28
C ASP A 453 10.61 -34.76 20.02
N GLY A 454 10.53 -35.39 18.85
CA GLY A 454 11.37 -36.49 18.39
C GLY A 454 11.35 -37.77 19.22
N LYS A 455 10.29 -38.00 20.00
CA LYS A 455 10.05 -39.29 20.67
C LYS A 455 9.71 -40.40 19.67
N ILE A 456 9.41 -40.06 18.42
CA ILE A 456 9.05 -40.99 17.34
C ILE A 456 9.99 -40.80 16.13
N ASP A 457 11.05 -41.60 16.05
CA ASP A 457 11.94 -41.67 14.87
C ASP A 457 11.37 -42.66 13.84
N LEU A 458 10.65 -42.15 12.85
CA LEU A 458 9.97 -42.97 11.83
C LEU A 458 10.94 -43.67 10.87
N LYS A 459 12.19 -43.20 10.68
CA LYS A 459 13.17 -43.92 9.83
C LYS A 459 13.59 -45.27 10.43
N LYS A 460 13.39 -45.47 11.73
CA LYS A 460 13.68 -46.75 12.42
C LYS A 460 12.49 -47.71 12.44
N GLN A 461 11.29 -47.27 12.05
CA GLN A 461 10.05 -48.07 12.15
C GLN A 461 9.57 -48.51 10.77
N LYS A 462 9.39 -49.83 10.58
CA LYS A 462 8.93 -50.39 9.29
C LYS A 462 7.48 -50.04 8.92
N TYR A 463 6.69 -49.57 9.88
CA TYR A 463 5.28 -49.23 9.72
C TYR A 463 4.96 -47.91 10.42
N MET A 464 4.08 -47.11 9.82
CA MET A 464 3.66 -45.83 10.40
C MET A 464 2.72 -46.08 11.60
N PRO A 465 2.99 -45.53 12.79
CA PRO A 465 2.12 -45.68 13.96
C PRO A 465 0.70 -45.18 13.70
N SER A 466 -0.30 -45.83 14.29
CA SER A 466 -1.72 -45.45 14.19
C SER A 466 -2.01 -44.03 14.70
N VAL A 467 -1.16 -43.48 15.57
CA VAL A 467 -1.19 -42.09 16.03
C VAL A 467 -0.92 -41.09 14.89
N VAL A 468 -0.05 -41.46 13.95
CA VAL A 468 0.37 -40.66 12.79
C VAL A 468 -0.49 -40.98 11.56
N ALA A 469 -0.85 -42.26 11.36
CA ALA A 469 -1.67 -42.76 10.25
C ALA A 469 -3.17 -42.42 10.39
N ASN A 470 -3.50 -41.17 10.73
CA ASN A 470 -4.86 -40.73 11.04
C ASN A 470 -5.19 -39.43 10.30
N LYS A 471 -6.40 -39.34 9.73
CA LYS A 471 -6.94 -38.14 9.06
C LYS A 471 -6.84 -36.86 9.90
N PHE A 472 -6.87 -36.95 11.22
CA PHE A 472 -6.69 -35.79 12.11
C PHE A 472 -5.23 -35.30 12.20
N PHE A 473 -4.25 -36.19 12.08
CA PHE A 473 -2.83 -35.84 12.08
C PHE A 473 -2.47 -35.08 10.80
N PHE A 474 -2.78 -35.68 9.65
CA PHE A 474 -2.61 -35.02 8.34
C PHE A 474 -3.46 -33.74 8.23
N GLY A 475 -4.64 -33.68 8.87
CA GLY A 475 -5.44 -32.46 8.95
C GLY A 475 -4.74 -31.30 9.68
N LYS A 476 -4.00 -31.58 10.76
CA LYS A 476 -3.16 -30.58 11.43
C LYS A 476 -2.01 -30.14 10.53
N TRP A 477 -1.41 -31.07 9.78
CA TRP A 477 -0.33 -30.77 8.83
C TRP A 477 -0.81 -29.87 7.69
N LEU A 478 -1.90 -30.25 7.00
CA LEU A 478 -2.51 -29.48 5.92
C LEU A 478 -2.94 -28.09 6.40
N LYS A 479 -3.59 -27.98 7.57
CA LYS A 479 -3.94 -26.67 8.15
C LYS A 479 -2.72 -25.78 8.38
N ARG A 480 -1.58 -26.37 8.79
CA ARG A 480 -0.32 -25.67 9.00
C ARG A 480 0.31 -25.20 7.68
N LEU A 481 0.37 -26.08 6.67
CA LEU A 481 0.89 -25.75 5.33
C LEU A 481 0.06 -24.65 4.65
N ILE A 482 -1.27 -24.74 4.72
CA ILE A 482 -2.20 -23.71 4.24
C ILE A 482 -1.99 -22.38 4.99
N GLY A 483 -1.77 -22.43 6.31
CA GLY A 483 -1.47 -21.24 7.12
C GLY A 483 -0.10 -20.61 6.84
N ALA A 484 0.88 -21.41 6.43
CA ALA A 484 2.20 -20.96 6.00
C ALA A 484 2.25 -20.48 4.53
N GLY A 485 1.21 -20.79 3.73
CA GLY A 485 1.11 -20.44 2.32
C GLY A 485 1.74 -21.45 1.35
N ASP A 486 2.22 -22.60 1.83
CA ASP A 486 2.76 -23.67 0.97
C ASP A 486 1.63 -24.56 0.42
N LEU A 487 0.94 -24.05 -0.60
CA LEU A 487 -0.17 -24.75 -1.25
C LEU A 487 0.32 -25.93 -2.11
N SER A 488 1.52 -25.82 -2.68
CA SER A 488 2.23 -26.90 -3.38
C SER A 488 2.50 -28.09 -2.47
N GLY A 489 3.09 -27.85 -1.30
CA GLY A 489 3.35 -28.90 -0.32
C GLY A 489 2.07 -29.53 0.21
N ALA A 490 1.00 -28.73 0.40
CA ALA A 490 -0.31 -29.25 0.79
C ALA A 490 -0.91 -30.20 -0.29
N GLU A 491 -0.75 -29.89 -1.57
CA GLU A 491 -1.14 -30.76 -2.69
C GLU A 491 -0.40 -32.09 -2.66
N SER A 492 0.94 -32.06 -2.52
CA SER A 492 1.77 -33.27 -2.42
C SER A 492 1.41 -34.13 -1.20
N VAL A 493 1.01 -33.51 -0.07
CA VAL A 493 0.52 -34.24 1.11
C VAL A 493 -0.84 -34.91 0.83
N VAL A 494 -1.77 -34.25 0.13
CA VAL A 494 -3.05 -34.87 -0.27
C VAL A 494 -2.81 -36.03 -1.24
N GLU A 495 -1.89 -35.90 -2.20
CA GLU A 495 -1.53 -36.98 -3.11
C GLU A 495 -0.85 -38.15 -2.38
N PHE A 496 0.02 -37.87 -1.41
CA PHE A 496 0.64 -38.87 -0.55
C PHE A 496 -0.40 -39.63 0.30
N MET A 497 -1.37 -38.93 0.89
CA MET A 497 -2.51 -39.54 1.58
C MET A 497 -3.29 -40.48 0.64
N ARG A 498 -3.56 -40.04 -0.60
CA ARG A 498 -4.22 -40.89 -1.62
C ARG A 498 -3.38 -42.11 -1.98
N LYS A 499 -2.06 -41.97 -2.17
CA LYS A 499 -1.16 -43.10 -2.47
C LYS A 499 -1.10 -44.13 -1.34
N ARG A 500 -1.24 -43.70 -0.08
CA ARG A 500 -1.23 -44.57 1.11
C ARG A 500 -2.63 -44.99 1.62
N GLY A 501 -3.70 -44.70 0.89
CA GLY A 501 -5.07 -45.10 1.26
C GLY A 501 -5.64 -44.40 2.50
N ILE A 502 -5.17 -43.19 2.82
CA ILE A 502 -5.63 -42.41 3.97
C ILE A 502 -6.71 -41.42 3.49
N GLU A 503 -7.95 -41.61 3.93
CA GLU A 503 -9.07 -40.72 3.58
C GLU A 503 -8.84 -39.30 4.12
N ALA A 504 -8.69 -38.33 3.22
CA ALA A 504 -8.64 -36.91 3.56
C ALA A 504 -10.04 -36.42 4.01
N SER A 505 -10.10 -35.50 4.97
CA SER A 505 -11.40 -34.96 5.39
C SER A 505 -11.90 -33.90 4.40
N PRO A 506 -13.22 -33.84 4.07
CA PRO A 506 -13.77 -32.76 3.26
C PRO A 506 -13.41 -31.36 3.77
N ILE A 507 -13.41 -31.17 5.10
CA ILE A 507 -13.07 -29.90 5.77
C ILE A 507 -11.63 -29.45 5.43
N GLN A 508 -10.70 -30.40 5.29
CA GLN A 508 -9.30 -30.11 4.99
C GLN A 508 -9.13 -29.72 3.52
N LEU A 509 -9.84 -30.40 2.61
CA LEU A 509 -9.81 -30.10 1.18
C LEU A 509 -10.56 -28.80 0.86
N ASN A 510 -11.70 -28.52 1.50
CA ASN A 510 -12.38 -27.22 1.42
C ASN A 510 -11.45 -26.07 1.83
N GLY A 511 -10.68 -26.26 2.91
CA GLY A 511 -9.67 -25.30 3.35
C GLY A 511 -8.57 -25.04 2.30
N LEU A 512 -8.16 -26.07 1.56
CA LEU A 512 -7.16 -25.99 0.48
C LEU A 512 -7.74 -25.35 -0.79
N ILE A 513 -8.94 -25.76 -1.22
CA ILE A 513 -9.73 -25.15 -2.31
C ILE A 513 -9.87 -23.64 -2.07
N GLY A 514 -10.33 -23.25 -0.89
CA GLY A 514 -10.44 -21.84 -0.52
C GLY A 514 -9.09 -21.10 -0.46
N ALA A 515 -7.99 -21.79 -0.17
CA ALA A 515 -6.65 -21.19 -0.16
C ALA A 515 -6.13 -20.92 -1.57
N TRP A 516 -6.27 -21.87 -2.49
CA TRP A 516 -5.99 -21.67 -3.92
C TRP A 516 -6.89 -20.60 -4.56
N GLN A 517 -8.17 -20.54 -4.17
CA GLN A 517 -9.07 -19.48 -4.63
C GLN A 517 -8.66 -18.09 -4.13
N ARG A 518 -8.00 -17.99 -2.96
CA ARG A 518 -7.47 -16.74 -2.40
C ARG A 518 -6.09 -16.34 -2.94
N SER A 519 -5.24 -17.29 -3.35
CA SER A 519 -3.96 -16.97 -4.00
C SER A 519 -4.17 -16.33 -5.38
N GLY A 520 -5.23 -16.72 -6.08
CA GLY A 520 -5.66 -16.12 -7.35
C GLY A 520 -4.78 -16.48 -8.56
N GLY A 521 -3.87 -17.46 -8.42
CA GLY A 521 -3.12 -18.02 -9.53
C GLY A 521 -4.03 -18.79 -10.49
N THR A 522 -3.74 -18.74 -11.80
CA THR A 522 -4.53 -19.47 -12.81
C THR A 522 -4.47 -20.98 -12.60
N GLU A 523 -3.28 -21.50 -12.32
CA GLU A 523 -3.05 -22.91 -12.00
C GLU A 523 -3.72 -23.31 -10.69
N ASP A 524 -3.63 -22.46 -9.66
CA ASP A 524 -4.26 -22.68 -8.36
C ASP A 524 -5.79 -22.77 -8.49
N LEU A 525 -6.40 -21.86 -9.26
CA LEU A 525 -7.84 -21.90 -9.56
C LEU A 525 -8.23 -23.18 -10.31
N TYR A 526 -7.44 -23.62 -11.29
CA TYR A 526 -7.70 -24.88 -12.00
C TYR A 526 -7.61 -26.09 -11.07
N LYS A 527 -6.62 -26.15 -10.17
CA LYS A 527 -6.49 -27.20 -9.14
C LYS A 527 -7.64 -27.18 -8.14
N ALA A 528 -8.08 -25.99 -7.72
CA ALA A 528 -9.23 -25.82 -6.83
C ALA A 528 -10.52 -26.34 -7.49
N ASP A 529 -10.76 -25.96 -8.74
CA ASP A 529 -11.89 -26.42 -9.54
C ASP A 529 -11.82 -27.95 -9.71
N GLN A 530 -10.68 -28.52 -10.13
CA GLN A 530 -10.50 -29.97 -10.30
C GLN A 530 -10.73 -30.76 -9.00
N MET A 531 -10.19 -30.30 -7.87
CA MET A 531 -10.37 -30.95 -6.57
C MET A 531 -11.83 -30.90 -6.11
N ALA A 532 -12.48 -29.74 -6.24
CA ALA A 532 -13.86 -29.57 -5.83
C ALA A 532 -14.82 -30.40 -6.69
N TRP A 533 -14.65 -30.42 -8.01
CA TRP A 533 -15.43 -31.27 -8.91
C TRP A 533 -15.23 -32.77 -8.62
N GLY A 534 -13.99 -33.22 -8.37
CA GLY A 534 -13.76 -34.61 -7.96
C GLY A 534 -14.47 -35.01 -6.65
N MET A 535 -14.59 -34.09 -5.70
CA MET A 535 -15.40 -34.30 -4.47
C MET A 535 -16.91 -34.33 -4.77
N ILE A 536 -17.37 -33.54 -5.74
CA ILE A 536 -18.78 -33.48 -6.19
C ILE A 536 -19.17 -34.77 -6.90
N ASP A 537 -18.36 -35.25 -7.84
CA ASP A 537 -18.58 -36.52 -8.55
C ASP A 537 -18.67 -37.68 -7.54
N SER A 538 -17.74 -37.73 -6.59
CA SER A 538 -17.73 -38.73 -5.50
C SER A 538 -18.97 -38.67 -4.60
N ARG A 539 -19.66 -37.52 -4.52
CA ARG A 539 -20.93 -37.34 -3.82
C ARG A 539 -22.13 -37.76 -4.69
N ILE A 540 -22.11 -37.43 -5.98
CA ILE A 540 -23.15 -37.80 -6.95
C ILE A 540 -23.18 -39.33 -7.13
N ASP A 541 -22.03 -39.97 -7.28
CA ASP A 541 -21.92 -41.44 -7.39
C ASP A 541 -22.43 -42.16 -6.14
N PHE A 542 -22.16 -41.60 -4.95
CA PHE A 542 -22.72 -42.11 -3.69
C PHE A 542 -24.25 -42.02 -3.65
N VAL A 543 -24.85 -40.97 -4.22
CA VAL A 543 -26.31 -40.81 -4.34
C VAL A 543 -26.88 -41.80 -5.36
N LYS A 544 -26.27 -41.91 -6.55
CA LYS A 544 -26.65 -42.87 -7.60
C LYS A 544 -26.60 -44.32 -7.09
N ALA A 545 -25.55 -44.69 -6.34
CA ALA A 545 -25.41 -45.99 -5.72
C ALA A 545 -26.49 -46.27 -4.65
N ARG A 546 -26.91 -45.25 -3.89
CA ARG A 546 -28.00 -45.35 -2.91
C ARG A 546 -29.37 -45.53 -3.56
N GLY A 547 -29.62 -44.84 -4.68
CA GLY A 547 -30.90 -44.91 -5.41
C GLY A 547 -31.21 -46.30 -5.99
N ASN A 548 -30.18 -47.04 -6.42
CA ASN A 548 -30.31 -48.36 -7.05
C ASN A 548 -30.56 -49.53 -6.07
N GLY A 549 -31.12 -49.28 -4.87
CA GLY A 549 -31.58 -50.32 -3.94
C GLY A 549 -30.49 -51.17 -3.27
N GLY A 550 -29.22 -50.79 -3.41
CA GLY A 550 -28.07 -51.55 -2.90
C GLY A 550 -27.87 -51.47 -1.39
N SER A 551 -28.67 -52.21 -0.61
CA SER A 551 -28.33 -52.52 0.80
C SER A 551 -27.19 -53.53 0.86
N SER A 552 -25.96 -53.07 0.59
CA SER A 552 -24.74 -53.87 0.71
C SER A 552 -23.59 -52.96 1.13
N LYS A 553 -23.21 -53.00 2.41
CA LYS A 553 -22.00 -52.32 2.90
C LYS A 553 -20.74 -52.77 2.14
N ASP A 554 -20.77 -53.97 1.58
CA ASP A 554 -19.61 -54.61 0.95
C ASP A 554 -19.40 -54.20 -0.52
N LYS A 555 -20.46 -53.88 -1.29
CA LYS A 555 -20.31 -53.38 -2.68
C LYS A 555 -19.85 -51.92 -2.77
N ALA A 556 -20.08 -51.13 -1.72
CA ALA A 556 -19.49 -49.80 -1.60
C ALA A 556 -17.96 -49.85 -1.39
N VAL A 557 -17.41 -51.00 -0.97
CA VAL A 557 -15.96 -51.19 -0.76
C VAL A 557 -15.26 -51.57 -2.07
N GLU A 558 -15.87 -52.42 -2.91
CA GLU A 558 -15.28 -52.79 -4.21
C GLU A 558 -15.30 -51.63 -5.22
N ALA A 559 -16.37 -50.83 -5.27
CA ALA A 559 -16.43 -49.63 -6.10
C ALA A 559 -15.49 -48.50 -5.60
N ALA A 560 -15.03 -48.56 -4.35
CA ALA A 560 -14.05 -47.63 -3.79
C ALA A 560 -12.58 -48.01 -4.12
N GLY A 561 -12.37 -49.01 -4.99
CA GLY A 561 -11.08 -49.64 -5.29
C GLY A 561 -9.98 -48.76 -5.91
N MET A 562 -10.15 -47.44 -6.03
CA MET A 562 -9.11 -46.52 -6.50
C MET A 562 -9.14 -45.13 -5.80
N ASN A 563 -9.34 -45.12 -4.48
CA ASN A 563 -9.26 -43.94 -3.59
C ASN A 563 -9.96 -42.67 -4.15
N PRO A 564 -11.30 -42.69 -4.30
CA PRO A 564 -12.08 -41.53 -4.70
C PRO A 564 -11.90 -40.36 -3.72
N PHE A 565 -12.18 -39.14 -4.18
CA PHE A 565 -12.16 -37.96 -3.32
C PHE A 565 -13.20 -38.09 -2.20
N PRO A 566 -12.98 -37.45 -1.04
CA PRO A 566 -13.99 -37.43 0.00
C PRO A 566 -15.23 -36.66 -0.50
N ARG A 567 -16.41 -37.16 -0.14
CA ARG A 567 -17.70 -36.63 -0.63
C ARG A 567 -17.82 -35.12 -0.35
N ALA A 568 -18.23 -34.36 -1.37
CA ALA A 568 -18.52 -32.95 -1.27
C ALA A 568 -19.53 -32.62 -0.16
N THR A 569 -19.38 -31.42 0.36
CA THR A 569 -20.19 -30.83 1.43
C THR A 569 -20.79 -29.52 0.95
N LEU A 570 -21.76 -28.95 1.70
CA LEU A 570 -22.38 -27.67 1.35
C LEU A 570 -21.33 -26.56 1.21
N GLU A 571 -20.32 -26.55 2.08
CA GLU A 571 -19.15 -25.66 2.00
C GLU A 571 -18.38 -25.81 0.67
N THR A 572 -18.21 -27.02 0.14
CA THR A 572 -17.54 -27.27 -1.15
C THR A 572 -18.28 -26.57 -2.30
N PHE A 573 -19.62 -26.67 -2.32
CA PHE A 573 -20.46 -25.98 -3.30
C PHE A 573 -20.48 -24.46 -3.07
N SER A 574 -20.55 -24.00 -1.82
CA SER A 574 -20.51 -22.57 -1.47
C SER A 574 -19.21 -21.89 -1.92
N LEU A 575 -18.06 -22.55 -1.73
CA LEU A 575 -16.75 -22.04 -2.17
C LEU A 575 -16.67 -21.90 -3.70
N LEU A 576 -17.11 -22.91 -4.46
CA LEU A 576 -17.19 -22.79 -5.92
C LEU A 576 -18.20 -21.73 -6.35
N ALA A 577 -19.36 -21.66 -5.70
CA ALA A 577 -20.43 -20.74 -6.06
C ALA A 577 -20.01 -19.27 -5.88
N GLU A 578 -19.37 -18.94 -4.76
CA GLU A 578 -18.81 -17.61 -4.52
C GLU A 578 -17.69 -17.30 -5.52
N ASN A 579 -16.77 -18.23 -5.77
CA ASN A 579 -15.66 -18.03 -6.70
C ASN A 579 -16.14 -17.77 -8.15
N TYR A 580 -17.09 -18.57 -8.65
CA TYR A 580 -17.66 -18.40 -9.98
C TYR A 580 -18.45 -17.09 -10.10
N ARG A 581 -19.21 -16.69 -9.08
CA ARG A 581 -19.89 -15.38 -9.04
C ARG A 581 -18.90 -14.20 -9.07
N LEU A 582 -17.83 -14.26 -8.27
CA LEU A 582 -16.80 -13.21 -8.24
C LEU A 582 -16.04 -13.09 -9.57
N ARG A 583 -15.93 -14.19 -10.32
CA ARG A 583 -15.29 -14.27 -11.65
C ARG A 583 -16.26 -14.06 -12.83
N ASP A 584 -17.54 -13.77 -12.57
CA ASP A 584 -18.62 -13.63 -13.56
C ASP A 584 -18.81 -14.87 -14.48
N LEU A 585 -18.56 -16.06 -13.93
CA LEU A 585 -18.61 -17.34 -14.66
C LEU A 585 -20.01 -17.98 -14.59
N HIS A 586 -21.04 -17.23 -15.01
CA HIS A 586 -22.45 -17.64 -14.88
C HIS A 586 -22.73 -19.09 -15.35
N LYS A 587 -22.19 -19.50 -16.51
CA LYS A 587 -22.36 -20.87 -17.04
C LYS A 587 -21.82 -21.97 -16.11
N HIS A 588 -20.67 -21.75 -15.47
CA HIS A 588 -20.09 -22.72 -14.53
C HIS A 588 -20.94 -22.81 -13.26
N LEU A 589 -21.58 -21.70 -12.85
CA LEU A 589 -22.51 -21.69 -11.74
C LEU A 589 -23.82 -22.44 -12.03
N LEU A 590 -24.31 -22.40 -13.27
CA LEU A 590 -25.44 -23.23 -13.71
C LEU A 590 -25.10 -24.72 -13.67
N MET A 591 -23.93 -25.10 -14.20
CA MET A 591 -23.45 -26.49 -14.11
C MET A 591 -23.29 -26.95 -12.65
N LEU A 592 -22.76 -26.08 -11.79
CA LEU A 592 -22.64 -26.35 -10.35
C LEU A 592 -24.01 -26.54 -9.69
N TRP A 593 -25.04 -25.80 -10.12
CA TRP A 593 -26.40 -25.93 -9.63
C TRP A 593 -27.09 -27.23 -10.08
N GLU A 594 -26.85 -27.67 -11.31
CA GLU A 594 -27.30 -28.99 -11.80
C GLU A 594 -26.64 -30.12 -10.98
N ALA A 595 -25.33 -30.05 -10.78
CA ALA A 595 -24.58 -30.99 -9.94
C ALA A 595 -25.04 -30.97 -8.47
N PHE A 596 -25.38 -29.80 -7.92
CA PHE A 596 -25.94 -29.68 -6.56
C PHE A 596 -27.29 -30.41 -6.41
N ARG A 597 -28.13 -30.35 -7.47
CA ARG A 597 -29.39 -31.10 -7.52
C ARG A 597 -29.16 -32.61 -7.63
N GLU A 598 -28.23 -33.05 -8.48
CA GLU A 598 -27.85 -34.48 -8.56
C GLU A 598 -27.25 -35.02 -7.26
N ALA A 599 -26.56 -34.18 -6.48
CA ALA A 599 -26.00 -34.52 -5.18
C ALA A 599 -27.04 -34.65 -4.05
N GLU A 600 -28.34 -34.47 -4.34
CA GLU A 600 -29.47 -34.49 -3.39
C GLU A 600 -29.20 -33.63 -2.14
N MET A 601 -28.69 -32.42 -2.34
CA MET A 601 -28.35 -31.51 -1.23
C MET A 601 -29.45 -30.48 -0.98
N LYS A 602 -29.69 -30.15 0.30
CA LYS A 602 -30.59 -29.06 0.68
C LYS A 602 -29.83 -27.73 0.52
N ALA A 603 -30.35 -26.85 -0.33
CA ALA A 603 -29.83 -25.49 -0.48
C ALA A 603 -30.06 -24.68 0.80
N ASP A 604 -29.09 -23.85 1.15
CA ASP A 604 -29.20 -22.79 2.15
C ASP A 604 -29.41 -21.43 1.46
N SER A 605 -29.67 -20.37 2.23
CA SER A 605 -29.82 -19.02 1.68
C SER A 605 -28.54 -18.55 0.96
N PHE A 606 -27.36 -18.95 1.42
CA PHE A 606 -26.07 -18.56 0.84
C PHE A 606 -25.93 -19.01 -0.62
N VAL A 607 -26.14 -20.29 -0.93
CA VAL A 607 -26.04 -20.81 -2.30
C VAL A 607 -27.07 -20.15 -3.23
N ILE A 608 -28.29 -19.89 -2.73
CA ILE A 608 -29.32 -19.16 -3.46
C ILE A 608 -28.86 -17.74 -3.79
N ASN A 609 -28.27 -17.04 -2.81
CA ASN A 609 -27.78 -15.68 -3.00
C ASN A 609 -26.65 -15.61 -4.05
N GLN A 610 -25.76 -16.61 -4.10
CA GLN A 610 -24.74 -16.68 -5.16
C GLN A 610 -25.37 -16.81 -6.55
N LEU A 611 -26.38 -17.69 -6.69
CA LEU A 611 -27.11 -17.89 -7.94
C LEU A 611 -27.87 -16.64 -8.38
N LEU A 612 -28.69 -16.06 -7.48
CA LEU A 612 -29.47 -14.85 -7.77
C LEU A 612 -28.58 -13.70 -8.24
N GLU A 613 -27.46 -13.45 -7.54
CA GLU A 613 -26.52 -12.38 -7.93
C GLU A 613 -25.88 -12.67 -9.29
N SER A 614 -25.59 -13.93 -9.62
CA SER A 614 -25.03 -14.29 -10.92
C SER A 614 -26.02 -14.11 -12.07
N TYR A 615 -27.30 -14.48 -11.89
CA TYR A 615 -28.35 -14.15 -12.86
C TYR A 615 -28.52 -12.62 -13.03
N ILE A 616 -28.34 -11.84 -11.95
CA ILE A 616 -28.36 -10.37 -11.99
C ILE A 616 -27.15 -9.82 -12.78
N GLN A 617 -25.94 -10.35 -12.56
CA GLN A 617 -24.73 -9.99 -13.31
C GLN A 617 -24.88 -10.29 -14.81
N ALA A 618 -25.43 -11.46 -15.16
CA ALA A 618 -25.75 -11.85 -16.54
C ALA A 618 -26.91 -11.03 -17.17
N GLY A 619 -27.58 -10.14 -16.43
CA GLY A 619 -28.73 -9.35 -16.89
C GLY A 619 -30.06 -10.11 -16.92
N GLN A 620 -30.05 -11.39 -16.56
CA GLN A 620 -31.15 -12.36 -16.58
C GLN A 620 -32.05 -12.24 -15.33
N SER A 621 -32.60 -11.06 -15.13
CA SER A 621 -33.34 -10.72 -13.92
C SER A 621 -34.77 -11.29 -13.85
N LYS A 622 -35.30 -11.89 -14.92
CA LYS A 622 -36.59 -12.61 -14.86
C LYS A 622 -36.37 -14.00 -14.30
N GLU A 623 -35.36 -14.67 -14.85
CA GLU A 623 -34.87 -15.98 -14.45
C GLU A 623 -34.44 -15.98 -12.97
N ALA A 624 -33.85 -14.88 -12.47
CA ALA A 624 -33.60 -14.68 -11.04
C ALA A 624 -34.88 -14.68 -10.18
N LEU A 625 -35.98 -14.07 -10.64
CA LEU A 625 -37.26 -14.05 -9.91
C LEU A 625 -37.97 -15.41 -9.96
N GLU A 626 -37.93 -16.09 -11.11
CA GLU A 626 -38.42 -17.46 -11.27
C GLU A 626 -37.66 -18.42 -10.33
N LEU A 627 -36.33 -18.32 -10.29
CA LEU A 627 -35.48 -19.10 -9.39
C LEU A 627 -35.82 -18.87 -7.91
N TYR A 628 -36.02 -17.61 -7.50
CA TYR A 628 -36.47 -17.28 -6.14
C TYR A 628 -37.80 -17.96 -5.81
N ASN A 629 -38.81 -17.86 -6.69
CA ASN A 629 -40.12 -18.47 -6.48
C ASN A 629 -40.03 -20.00 -6.35
N THR A 630 -39.27 -20.67 -7.22
CA THR A 630 -39.08 -22.13 -7.15
C THR A 630 -38.35 -22.57 -5.88
N LEU A 631 -37.43 -21.75 -5.33
CA LEU A 631 -36.66 -22.16 -4.16
C LEU A 631 -37.34 -21.82 -2.84
N VAL A 632 -37.90 -20.62 -2.73
CA VAL A 632 -38.52 -20.13 -1.48
C VAL A 632 -39.97 -20.61 -1.38
N THR A 633 -40.76 -20.46 -2.45
CA THR A 633 -42.20 -20.78 -2.43
C THR A 633 -42.47 -22.27 -2.65
N GLU A 634 -41.82 -22.91 -3.62
CA GLU A 634 -42.10 -24.32 -3.96
C GLU A 634 -41.28 -25.31 -3.12
N LYS A 635 -40.01 -24.99 -2.82
CA LYS A 635 -39.09 -25.87 -2.07
C LYS A 635 -38.88 -25.48 -0.60
N GLY A 636 -39.46 -24.37 -0.15
CA GLY A 636 -39.41 -23.96 1.26
C GLY A 636 -38.01 -23.67 1.80
N VAL A 637 -37.11 -23.14 0.98
CA VAL A 637 -35.83 -22.62 1.47
C VAL A 637 -36.07 -21.23 2.09
N GLU A 638 -35.62 -21.03 3.32
CA GLU A 638 -35.80 -19.76 4.02
C GLU A 638 -34.83 -18.69 3.46
N PRO A 639 -35.33 -17.52 3.00
CA PRO A 639 -34.50 -16.44 2.49
C PRO A 639 -33.82 -15.69 3.64
N ASP A 640 -32.73 -14.99 3.34
CA ASP A 640 -32.01 -14.13 4.29
C ASP A 640 -32.04 -12.64 3.84
N PRO A 641 -31.51 -11.68 4.63
CA PRO A 641 -31.49 -10.27 4.25
C PRO A 641 -30.73 -9.99 2.93
N TYR A 642 -29.74 -10.82 2.59
CA TYR A 642 -28.98 -10.71 1.35
C TYR A 642 -29.80 -11.20 0.15
N THR A 643 -30.70 -12.18 0.33
CA THR A 643 -31.67 -12.60 -0.69
C THR A 643 -32.52 -11.40 -1.13
N PHE A 644 -33.10 -10.66 -0.18
CA PHE A 644 -33.84 -9.45 -0.52
C PHE A 644 -32.93 -8.36 -1.12
N SER A 645 -31.70 -8.20 -0.62
CA SER A 645 -30.73 -7.27 -1.24
C SER A 645 -30.45 -7.58 -2.71
N ALA A 646 -30.38 -8.87 -3.10
CA ALA A 646 -30.30 -9.30 -4.49
C ALA A 646 -31.61 -9.03 -5.25
N LEU A 647 -32.78 -9.45 -4.72
CA LEU A 647 -34.08 -9.23 -5.36
C LEU A 647 -34.35 -7.76 -5.68
N TRP A 648 -34.04 -6.83 -4.78
CA TRP A 648 -34.22 -5.39 -5.04
C TRP A 648 -33.31 -4.87 -6.20
N LYS A 649 -32.34 -5.65 -6.71
CA LYS A 649 -31.56 -5.33 -7.94
C LYS A 649 -32.30 -5.75 -9.22
N THR A 650 -33.21 -6.73 -9.17
CA THR A 650 -33.91 -7.26 -10.36
C THR A 650 -34.93 -6.26 -10.92
N LEU A 651 -35.49 -5.39 -10.07
CA LEU A 651 -36.45 -4.36 -10.45
C LEU A 651 -35.94 -3.49 -11.62
N ALA A 652 -36.77 -3.35 -12.66
CA ALA A 652 -36.41 -2.64 -13.89
C ALA A 652 -35.99 -1.18 -13.62
N ILE A 653 -36.67 -0.49 -12.69
CA ILE A 653 -36.32 0.88 -12.29
C ILE A 653 -34.87 0.99 -11.77
N ASN A 654 -34.35 -0.03 -11.09
CA ASN A 654 -33.01 -0.01 -10.54
C ASN A 654 -31.92 -0.30 -11.58
N ARG A 655 -32.26 -1.00 -12.67
CA ARG A 655 -31.37 -1.31 -13.79
C ARG A 655 -31.37 -0.25 -14.90
N LEU A 656 -32.52 0.37 -15.17
CA LEU A 656 -32.68 1.34 -16.26
C LEU A 656 -32.31 2.76 -15.80
N HIS A 657 -31.52 3.48 -16.61
CA HIS A 657 -31.18 4.89 -16.33
C HIS A 657 -32.34 5.85 -16.63
N MET A 658 -33.13 5.56 -17.67
CA MET A 658 -34.30 6.34 -18.10
C MET A 658 -35.49 5.39 -18.34
N PRO A 659 -36.48 5.32 -17.44
CA PRO A 659 -37.72 4.57 -17.67
C PRO A 659 -38.55 5.20 -18.80
N SER A 660 -39.19 4.36 -19.63
CA SER A 660 -40.24 4.85 -20.53
C SER A 660 -41.49 5.19 -19.72
N ALA A 661 -42.11 6.34 -20.01
CA ALA A 661 -43.24 6.86 -19.23
C ALA A 661 -44.42 5.86 -19.14
N GLY A 662 -44.71 5.14 -20.21
CA GLY A 662 -45.78 4.12 -20.24
C GLY A 662 -45.50 2.87 -19.40
N ALA A 663 -44.24 2.63 -18.99
CA ALA A 663 -43.86 1.48 -18.17
C ALA A 663 -43.88 1.78 -16.66
N ILE A 664 -44.01 3.05 -16.26
CA ILE A 664 -43.97 3.47 -14.85
C ILE A 664 -45.07 2.79 -14.00
N PRO A 665 -46.36 2.69 -14.44
CA PRO A 665 -47.39 2.06 -13.63
C PRO A 665 -47.10 0.58 -13.30
N GLY A 666 -46.54 -0.17 -14.25
CA GLY A 666 -46.10 -1.55 -14.01
C GLY A 666 -44.94 -1.63 -13.01
N MET A 667 -44.01 -0.67 -13.07
CA MET A 667 -42.92 -0.56 -12.09
C MET A 667 -43.42 -0.19 -10.68
N VAL A 668 -44.50 0.59 -10.55
CA VAL A 668 -45.16 0.85 -9.25
C VAL A 668 -45.65 -0.46 -8.64
N SER A 669 -46.46 -1.24 -9.37
CA SER A 669 -46.97 -2.54 -8.91
C SER A 669 -45.81 -3.43 -8.46
N SER A 670 -44.86 -3.74 -9.36
CA SER A 670 -43.75 -4.65 -9.03
C SER A 670 -42.88 -4.19 -7.85
N THR A 671 -42.81 -2.88 -7.57
CA THR A 671 -42.08 -2.36 -6.40
C THR A 671 -42.89 -2.52 -5.12
N ARG A 672 -44.22 -2.32 -5.16
CA ARG A 672 -45.12 -2.60 -4.03
C ARG A 672 -45.21 -4.10 -3.74
N ASP A 673 -45.32 -4.92 -4.78
CA ASP A 673 -45.35 -6.39 -4.71
C ASP A 673 -44.07 -6.95 -4.05
N LEU A 674 -42.89 -6.49 -4.46
CA LEU A 674 -41.63 -6.89 -3.84
C LEU A 674 -41.48 -6.40 -2.39
N PHE A 675 -42.05 -5.23 -2.07
CA PHE A 675 -42.09 -4.76 -0.68
C PHE A 675 -43.04 -5.61 0.18
N ALA A 676 -44.19 -6.02 -0.34
CA ALA A 676 -45.09 -6.95 0.33
C ALA A 676 -44.42 -8.29 0.59
N GLU A 677 -43.66 -8.81 -0.38
CA GLU A 677 -42.85 -10.02 -0.22
C GLU A 677 -41.79 -9.83 0.88
N THR A 678 -41.05 -8.72 0.86
CA THR A 678 -40.07 -8.37 1.91
C THR A 678 -40.73 -8.28 3.30
N ALA A 679 -41.97 -7.78 3.39
CA ALA A 679 -42.73 -7.65 4.62
C ALA A 679 -43.27 -8.97 5.17
N LYS A 680 -43.56 -9.98 4.32
CA LYS A 680 -43.91 -11.34 4.77
C LYS A 680 -42.78 -11.96 5.60
N PHE A 681 -41.54 -11.81 5.14
CA PHE A 681 -40.33 -12.35 5.78
C PHE A 681 -39.71 -11.41 6.83
N ARG A 682 -40.52 -10.53 7.46
CA ARG A 682 -40.06 -9.59 8.50
C ARG A 682 -39.27 -10.21 9.66
N HIS A 683 -39.48 -11.50 9.98
CA HIS A 683 -38.79 -12.19 11.06
C HIS A 683 -37.30 -12.41 10.76
N VAL A 684 -36.95 -12.55 9.48
CA VAL A 684 -35.57 -12.73 8.99
C VAL A 684 -34.69 -11.52 9.30
N PHE A 685 -35.27 -10.32 9.40
CA PHE A 685 -34.53 -9.08 9.71
C PHE A 685 -34.44 -8.79 11.22
N ALA A 686 -35.15 -9.56 12.06
CA ALA A 686 -35.18 -9.33 13.50
C ALA A 686 -33.95 -9.88 14.24
N THR A 687 -33.22 -10.83 13.64
CA THR A 687 -32.02 -11.45 14.23
C THR A 687 -30.85 -10.48 14.34
N ASP A 688 -30.74 -9.56 13.38
CA ASP A 688 -29.56 -8.70 13.19
C ASP A 688 -29.76 -7.30 13.81
N GLY A 689 -30.82 -7.13 14.63
CA GLY A 689 -31.20 -5.86 15.27
C GLY A 689 -32.05 -4.92 14.42
N GLY A 690 -32.26 -5.24 13.14
CA GLY A 690 -33.09 -4.48 12.20
C GLY A 690 -32.66 -4.69 10.74
N MET A 691 -33.28 -3.96 9.82
CA MET A 691 -32.89 -4.01 8.40
C MET A 691 -31.57 -3.27 8.14
N ASP A 692 -30.69 -3.88 7.34
CA ASP A 692 -29.45 -3.24 6.85
C ASP A 692 -29.72 -1.87 6.18
N GLY A 693 -28.87 -0.90 6.52
CA GLY A 693 -28.98 0.46 6.04
C GLY A 693 -28.76 0.62 4.54
N GLN A 694 -28.02 -0.26 3.85
CA GLN A 694 -27.92 -0.21 2.38
C GLN A 694 -29.18 -0.76 1.71
N LEU A 695 -29.80 -1.81 2.25
CA LEU A 695 -31.09 -2.31 1.78
C LEU A 695 -32.20 -1.26 1.99
N ALA A 696 -32.35 -0.69 3.20
CA ALA A 696 -33.35 0.33 3.48
C ALA A 696 -33.17 1.59 2.60
N ARG A 697 -31.92 2.06 2.46
CA ARG A 697 -31.55 3.14 1.53
C ARG A 697 -31.97 2.85 0.09
N LYS A 698 -31.72 1.63 -0.38
CA LYS A 698 -32.07 1.21 -1.73
C LYS A 698 -33.58 1.14 -1.93
N ILE A 699 -34.34 0.64 -0.96
CA ILE A 699 -35.81 0.62 -0.98
C ILE A 699 -36.35 2.05 -1.14
N LEU A 700 -35.94 2.98 -0.28
CA LEU A 700 -36.40 4.37 -0.32
C LEU A 700 -36.04 5.08 -1.64
N HIS A 701 -34.80 4.92 -2.13
CA HIS A 701 -34.43 5.45 -3.46
C HIS A 701 -35.19 4.76 -4.60
N THR A 702 -35.60 3.50 -4.46
CA THR A 702 -36.41 2.80 -5.48
C THR A 702 -37.79 3.45 -5.58
N PHE A 703 -38.54 3.55 -4.48
CA PHE A 703 -39.85 4.22 -4.47
C PHE A 703 -39.75 5.67 -4.96
N ARG A 704 -38.72 6.41 -4.54
CA ARG A 704 -38.46 7.77 -5.00
C ARG A 704 -38.20 7.85 -6.52
N ARG A 705 -37.48 6.90 -7.11
CA ARG A 705 -37.21 6.85 -8.56
C ARG A 705 -38.43 6.43 -9.38
N VAL A 706 -39.29 5.57 -8.83
CA VAL A 706 -40.59 5.23 -9.42
C VAL A 706 -41.54 6.43 -9.38
N GLY A 707 -41.42 7.30 -8.38
CA GLY A 707 -42.27 8.47 -8.17
C GLY A 707 -43.49 8.21 -7.28
N ASP A 708 -43.58 7.01 -6.69
CA ASP A 708 -44.69 6.60 -5.81
C ASP A 708 -44.52 7.21 -4.41
N ARG A 709 -45.08 8.41 -4.20
CA ARG A 709 -45.02 9.11 -2.91
C ARG A 709 -45.79 8.37 -1.80
N ALA A 710 -46.94 7.77 -2.13
CA ALA A 710 -47.74 7.03 -1.17
C ALA A 710 -46.99 5.77 -0.69
N GLY A 711 -46.45 4.98 -1.63
CA GLY A 711 -45.61 3.84 -1.32
C GLY A 711 -44.32 4.22 -0.59
N LEU A 712 -43.69 5.35 -0.93
CA LEU A 712 -42.50 5.84 -0.22
C LEU A 712 -42.78 6.12 1.27
N VAL A 713 -43.87 6.82 1.59
CA VAL A 713 -44.24 7.14 2.98
C VAL A 713 -44.67 5.88 3.74
N VAL A 714 -45.40 4.96 3.11
CA VAL A 714 -45.73 3.65 3.69
C VAL A 714 -44.46 2.84 3.94
N ALA A 715 -43.51 2.80 3.00
CA ALA A 715 -42.23 2.12 3.16
C ALA A 715 -41.41 2.73 4.30
N LEU A 716 -41.34 4.07 4.39
CA LEU A 716 -40.64 4.76 5.47
C LEU A 716 -41.23 4.39 6.83
N ALA A 717 -42.55 4.46 6.99
CA ALA A 717 -43.23 4.10 8.24
C ALA A 717 -43.10 2.61 8.58
N ALA A 718 -43.13 1.72 7.58
CA ALA A 718 -42.88 0.30 7.75
C ALA A 718 -41.43 -0.02 8.15
N LEU A 719 -40.44 0.70 7.60
CA LEU A 719 -39.04 0.54 7.97
C LEU A 719 -38.81 0.81 9.46
N ARG A 720 -39.46 1.84 10.01
CA ARG A 720 -39.47 2.11 11.46
C ARG A 720 -40.26 1.04 12.23
N ASP A 721 -41.55 0.90 11.94
CA ASP A 721 -42.50 0.15 12.79
C ASP A 721 -42.39 -1.39 12.67
N VAL A 722 -41.82 -1.90 11.57
CA VAL A 722 -41.76 -3.35 11.27
C VAL A 722 -40.33 -3.88 11.18
N PHE A 723 -39.39 -3.06 10.71
CA PHE A 723 -37.99 -3.46 10.45
C PHE A 723 -36.94 -2.79 11.35
N ASN A 724 -37.38 -2.02 12.37
CA ASN A 724 -36.52 -1.34 13.34
C ASN A 724 -35.41 -0.47 12.72
N PHE A 725 -35.69 0.20 11.60
CA PHE A 725 -34.73 1.04 10.89
C PHE A 725 -35.12 2.52 10.96
N LEU A 726 -34.24 3.35 11.53
CA LEU A 726 -34.32 4.81 11.49
C LEU A 726 -33.34 5.38 10.45
N PRO A 727 -33.77 6.33 9.60
CA PRO A 727 -32.94 6.84 8.51
C PRO A 727 -31.82 7.76 9.03
N PRO A 728 -30.53 7.50 8.71
CA PRO A 728 -29.44 8.39 9.11
C PRO A 728 -29.47 9.73 8.33
N GLU A 729 -28.86 10.77 8.89
CA GLU A 729 -28.81 12.13 8.32
C GLU A 729 -28.29 12.13 6.86
N THR A 730 -27.33 11.26 6.54
CA THR A 730 -26.80 11.08 5.19
C THR A 730 -27.86 10.61 4.20
N LEU A 731 -28.70 9.65 4.59
CA LEU A 731 -29.79 9.12 3.78
C LEU A 731 -30.90 10.18 3.59
N VAL A 732 -31.19 10.94 4.65
CA VAL A 732 -32.16 12.05 4.61
C VAL A 732 -31.71 13.10 3.60
N LEU A 733 -30.45 13.53 3.65
CA LEU A 733 -29.86 14.46 2.68
C LEU A 733 -29.87 13.90 1.24
N GLU A 734 -29.59 12.61 1.04
CA GLU A 734 -29.68 11.98 -0.29
C GLU A 734 -31.09 11.99 -0.88
N MET A 735 -32.11 11.78 -0.05
CA MET A 735 -33.50 11.81 -0.46
C MET A 735 -33.92 13.22 -0.88
N ILE A 736 -33.63 14.24 -0.04
CA ILE A 736 -33.91 15.66 -0.31
C ILE A 736 -33.19 16.14 -1.57
N MET A 737 -31.87 15.91 -1.67
CA MET A 737 -31.05 16.29 -2.82
C MET A 737 -31.42 15.51 -4.09
N GLY A 738 -32.05 14.35 -3.90
CA GLY A 738 -32.54 13.50 -4.95
C GLY A 738 -31.47 12.65 -5.64
N THR A 739 -30.40 12.32 -4.94
CA THR A 739 -29.21 11.68 -5.51
C THR A 739 -28.58 10.66 -4.55
N THR A 740 -28.19 9.50 -5.04
CA THR A 740 -27.48 8.44 -4.28
C THR A 740 -25.98 8.69 -4.07
N LYS A 741 -25.45 9.81 -4.57
CA LYS A 741 -24.07 10.24 -4.36
C LYS A 741 -24.09 11.66 -3.80
N LEU A 742 -23.42 11.90 -2.69
CA LEU A 742 -23.25 13.22 -2.07
C LEU A 742 -21.88 13.86 -2.38
N ALA A 743 -20.90 13.05 -2.81
CA ALA A 743 -19.60 13.54 -3.27
C ALA A 743 -19.71 14.12 -4.68
N TRP A 744 -19.62 15.45 -4.80
CA TRP A 744 -19.74 16.19 -6.06
C TRP A 744 -18.58 17.18 -6.26
N ASP A 745 -18.06 17.25 -7.48
CA ASP A 745 -17.02 18.19 -7.87
C ASP A 745 -17.58 19.57 -8.32
N THR A 746 -18.89 19.66 -8.57
CA THR A 746 -19.51 20.89 -9.08
C THR A 746 -19.90 21.88 -7.96
N PRO A 747 -19.48 23.16 -8.03
CA PRO A 747 -19.81 24.15 -7.01
C PRO A 747 -21.32 24.37 -6.79
N THR A 748 -22.14 24.18 -7.82
CA THR A 748 -23.60 24.35 -7.76
C THR A 748 -24.29 23.28 -6.91
N HIS A 749 -23.85 22.02 -7.00
CA HIS A 749 -24.39 20.93 -6.17
C HIS A 749 -23.89 21.03 -4.73
N ARG A 750 -22.63 21.46 -4.51
CA ARG A 750 -22.13 21.80 -3.16
C ARG A 750 -22.97 22.90 -2.49
N ARG A 751 -23.32 23.98 -3.21
CA ARG A 751 -24.22 25.04 -2.68
C ARG A 751 -25.61 24.49 -2.33
N ARG A 752 -26.20 23.66 -3.19
CA ARG A 752 -27.50 23.01 -2.91
C ARG A 752 -27.43 22.09 -1.68
N LEU A 753 -26.36 21.30 -1.54
CA LEU A 753 -26.15 20.43 -0.38
C LEU A 753 -25.99 21.24 0.92
N VAL A 754 -25.21 22.32 0.91
CA VAL A 754 -25.07 23.21 2.08
C VAL A 754 -26.40 23.87 2.44
N HIS A 755 -27.22 24.25 1.46
CA HIS A 755 -28.55 24.81 1.71
C HIS A 755 -29.52 23.75 2.25
N ALA A 756 -29.56 22.55 1.67
CA ALA A 756 -30.36 21.43 2.16
C ALA A 756 -29.96 21.04 3.59
N LYS A 757 -28.65 21.00 3.90
CA LYS A 757 -28.18 20.75 5.26
C LYS A 757 -28.62 21.85 6.23
N ARG A 758 -28.43 23.13 5.89
CA ARG A 758 -28.88 24.25 6.76
C ARG A 758 -30.39 24.23 7.03
N ASN A 759 -31.19 23.81 6.05
CA ASN A 759 -32.64 23.67 6.22
C ASN A 759 -32.99 22.46 7.10
N LEU A 760 -32.24 21.36 7.00
CA LEU A 760 -32.36 20.19 7.86
C LEU A 760 -31.95 20.51 9.31
N ASP A 761 -30.76 21.12 9.50
CA ASP A 761 -30.24 21.54 10.80
C ASP A 761 -31.24 22.48 11.52
N ARG A 762 -31.84 23.43 10.79
CA ARG A 762 -32.92 24.28 11.31
C ARG A 762 -34.13 23.46 11.75
N ALA A 763 -34.63 22.55 10.91
CA ALA A 763 -35.80 21.75 11.24
C ALA A 763 -35.56 20.77 12.40
N MET A 764 -34.31 20.33 12.63
CA MET A 764 -33.93 19.57 13.82
C MET A 764 -33.98 20.45 15.08
N LEU A 765 -33.47 21.69 15.01
CA LEU A 765 -33.56 22.66 16.12
C LEU A 765 -35.00 23.05 16.45
N ASP A 766 -35.83 23.26 15.41
CA ASP A 766 -37.27 23.54 15.56
C ASP A 766 -38.00 22.36 16.23
N TRP A 767 -37.66 21.10 15.88
CA TRP A 767 -38.20 19.90 16.52
C TRP A 767 -37.72 19.74 17.97
N ALA A 768 -36.49 20.16 18.26
CA ALA A 768 -35.89 20.07 19.59
C ALA A 768 -36.29 21.21 20.55
N GLU A 769 -37.14 22.15 20.11
CA GLU A 769 -37.49 23.37 20.87
C GLU A 769 -36.26 24.21 21.27
N GLY A 770 -35.15 24.10 20.51
CA GLY A 770 -33.87 24.76 20.78
C GLY A 770 -32.92 24.03 21.75
N ASP A 771 -33.28 22.84 22.24
CA ASP A 771 -32.46 22.04 23.17
C ASP A 771 -31.75 20.88 22.46
N GLU A 772 -30.47 21.08 22.09
CA GLU A 772 -29.68 20.08 21.34
C GLU A 772 -29.56 18.72 22.07
N SER A 773 -29.70 18.67 23.40
CA SER A 773 -29.64 17.41 24.16
C SER A 773 -30.80 16.45 23.84
N ARG A 774 -31.91 16.99 23.30
CA ARG A 774 -33.05 16.17 22.83
C ARG A 774 -32.77 15.46 21.50
N LEU A 775 -31.70 15.85 20.80
CA LEU A 775 -31.27 15.27 19.52
C LEU A 775 -30.14 14.23 19.67
N GLU A 776 -30.00 13.64 20.86
CA GLU A 776 -29.08 12.53 21.10
C GLU A 776 -29.75 11.16 20.90
N GLY A 777 -28.98 10.17 20.44
CA GLY A 777 -29.43 8.78 20.28
C GLY A 777 -30.59 8.61 19.28
N GLU A 778 -31.54 7.73 19.63
CA GLU A 778 -32.66 7.32 18.77
C GLU A 778 -33.60 8.50 18.43
N ARG A 779 -33.75 9.48 19.33
CA ARG A 779 -34.58 10.68 19.12
C ARG A 779 -34.17 11.49 17.89
N ARG A 780 -32.88 11.52 17.56
CA ARG A 780 -32.39 12.14 16.32
C ARG A 780 -32.92 11.40 15.08
N GLY A 781 -32.98 10.07 15.14
CA GLY A 781 -33.53 9.22 14.08
C GLY A 781 -35.04 9.41 13.92
N GLU A 782 -35.77 9.61 15.02
CA GLU A 782 -37.20 9.94 15.01
C GLU A 782 -37.47 11.32 14.39
N ALA A 783 -36.70 12.35 14.77
CA ALA A 783 -36.80 13.69 14.17
C ALA A 783 -36.50 13.68 12.66
N LEU A 784 -35.46 12.94 12.24
CA LEU A 784 -35.10 12.74 10.83
C LEU A 784 -36.18 11.96 10.05
N PHE A 785 -36.81 10.97 10.69
CA PHE A 785 -37.97 10.25 10.15
C PHE A 785 -39.16 11.19 9.94
N GLU A 786 -39.54 11.99 10.94
CA GLU A 786 -40.67 12.91 10.84
C GLU A 786 -40.43 14.00 9.78
N TYR A 787 -39.21 14.50 9.69
CA TYR A 787 -38.82 15.46 8.66
C TYR A 787 -39.03 14.88 7.24
N LEU A 788 -38.53 13.66 6.99
CA LEU A 788 -38.77 12.97 5.72
C LEU A 788 -40.25 12.70 5.47
N GLN A 789 -41.00 12.29 6.50
CA GLN A 789 -42.43 12.03 6.38
C GLN A 789 -43.19 13.30 5.97
N LYS A 790 -42.91 14.44 6.61
CA LYS A 790 -43.48 15.75 6.25
C LYS A 790 -43.10 16.16 4.82
N GLN A 791 -41.85 15.98 4.42
CA GLN A 791 -41.33 16.39 3.10
C GLN A 791 -41.93 15.60 1.91
N TYR A 792 -42.37 14.35 2.13
CA TYR A 792 -42.99 13.50 1.10
C TYR A 792 -44.51 13.34 1.24
N TRP A 793 -45.12 13.94 2.26
CA TRP A 793 -46.58 13.98 2.40
C TRP A 793 -47.20 14.84 1.29
N PRO A 794 -48.25 14.37 0.58
CA PRO A 794 -48.94 15.14 -0.44
C PRO A 794 -49.92 16.15 0.17
N GLU A 795 -50.08 17.30 -0.48
CA GLU A 795 -50.87 18.43 0.04
C GLU A 795 -52.39 18.32 -0.23
N GLU A 796 -52.83 17.45 -1.15
CA GLU A 796 -54.23 17.38 -1.61
C GLU A 796 -55.13 16.49 -0.73
N ASN A 797 -56.44 16.81 -0.63
CA ASN A 797 -57.36 16.30 0.39
C ASN A 797 -57.77 14.81 0.36
N ASP A 798 -57.49 14.03 -0.69
CA ASP A 798 -57.97 12.62 -0.80
C ASP A 798 -57.07 11.59 -0.05
N GLN A 799 -56.37 12.09 0.98
CA GLN A 799 -55.18 11.50 1.64
C GLN A 799 -55.45 10.14 2.29
N GLY A 800 -56.68 9.90 2.74
CA GLY A 800 -56.98 8.69 3.52
C GLY A 800 -57.05 7.41 2.69
N LYS A 801 -57.43 7.45 1.40
CA LYS A 801 -57.72 6.23 0.62
C LYS A 801 -56.47 5.67 -0.07
N VAL A 802 -55.77 6.51 -0.85
CA VAL A 802 -54.58 6.12 -1.63
C VAL A 802 -53.50 5.48 -0.76
N PHE A 803 -53.30 5.98 0.48
CA PHE A 803 -52.36 5.40 1.43
C PHE A 803 -52.82 4.06 2.04
N ARG A 804 -54.13 3.89 2.24
CA ARG A 804 -54.69 2.60 2.69
C ARG A 804 -54.65 1.54 1.58
N GLU A 805 -54.77 1.95 0.32
CA GLU A 805 -54.59 1.08 -0.85
C GLU A 805 -53.12 0.69 -0.99
N ALA A 806 -52.19 1.66 -1.01
CA ALA A 806 -50.75 1.39 -1.02
C ALA A 806 -50.29 0.49 0.15
N ALA A 807 -50.77 0.74 1.37
CA ALA A 807 -50.44 -0.09 2.53
C ALA A 807 -51.02 -1.52 2.49
N LYS A 808 -52.12 -1.74 1.76
CA LYS A 808 -52.68 -3.08 1.50
C LYS A 808 -51.88 -3.82 0.43
N GLU A 809 -51.60 -3.15 -0.69
CA GLU A 809 -50.76 -3.70 -1.77
C GLU A 809 -49.37 -4.08 -1.26
N MET A 810 -48.78 -3.23 -0.40
CA MET A 810 -47.50 -3.47 0.26
C MET A 810 -47.58 -4.45 1.44
N GLY A 811 -48.74 -5.05 1.74
CA GLY A 811 -48.90 -6.08 2.78
C GLY A 811 -48.72 -5.63 4.24
N VAL A 812 -48.58 -4.33 4.51
CA VAL A 812 -48.22 -3.81 5.84
C VAL A 812 -49.41 -3.27 6.66
N TYR A 813 -50.55 -2.99 6.01
CA TYR A 813 -51.72 -2.37 6.65
C TYR A 813 -52.16 -3.02 7.97
N ASP A 814 -52.24 -4.35 8.03
CA ASP A 814 -52.65 -5.08 9.25
C ASP A 814 -51.52 -5.23 10.27
N VAL A 815 -50.26 -5.18 9.83
CA VAL A 815 -49.07 -5.24 10.69
C VAL A 815 -48.94 -3.93 11.49
N MET A 816 -49.02 -2.77 10.82
CA MET A 816 -48.96 -1.46 11.48
C MET A 816 -50.19 -1.19 12.36
N LYS A 817 -51.37 -1.69 11.98
CA LYS A 817 -52.57 -1.60 12.85
C LYS A 817 -52.39 -2.34 14.17
N LYS A 818 -51.77 -3.52 14.17
CA LYS A 818 -51.50 -4.28 15.40
C LYS A 818 -50.44 -3.60 16.28
N GLY A 819 -49.48 -2.89 15.70
CA GLY A 819 -48.49 -2.11 16.44
C GLY A 819 -49.10 -0.98 17.27
N LYS A 820 -50.08 -0.25 16.72
CA LYS A 820 -50.78 0.85 17.42
C LYS A 820 -51.77 0.41 18.51
N GLY A 821 -51.90 -0.89 18.79
CA GLY A 821 -52.77 -1.45 19.84
C GLY A 821 -52.07 -1.77 21.17
N LYS A 822 -50.80 -1.34 21.35
CA LYS A 822 -50.00 -1.55 22.57
C LYS A 822 -49.19 -0.30 22.96
N GLY A 823 -49.79 0.88 22.79
CA GLY A 823 -49.34 2.14 23.39
C GLY A 823 -50.33 2.55 24.47
#